data_AF-A0A0G3EB18-F1
#
_entry.id   AF-A0A0G3EB18-F1
#
_cell.length_a   1.000
_cell.length_b   1.000
_cell.length_c   1.000
_cell.angle_alpha   90.00
_cell.angle_beta   90.00
_cell.angle_gamma   90.00
#
_symmetry.space_group_name_H-M   'P 1'
#
loop_
_entity.id
_entity.type
_entity.pdbx_description
1 polymer ?
#
loop_
_entity_poly.entity_id
_entity_poly.type
_entity_poly.pdbx_seq_one_letter_code
_entity_poly.pdbx_strand_id
1 'polypeptide(L)'
;METACKRWCCRLGLTSLIVLLPLGAGAQAPIMDSVGMHGMRDFYGWLDASFTSEDPADLHFCWGTADGGLALTGWTHTLLLTHSAGGSFKYLVTDLEPDTPYVFRARASNTLGVAWSDPFFFRTDDTDTASVERTLVKTEITYAPGDSADSVRGDVAFSTNVAQNAELIWTTSAPSVISPEGTVYRPRTGPCVGGNAIEVLVTATARKNAAVGSTNFTLRVEPSTDPNDPEYIGAWTPFWRGEPVIGEWLTGGQGFEAYPACIRRSSFAPRMRDPEADEEIPFADACTVVRLIGGWHDDDKAEQPDGPAADLVYRNGEGELQYRWDKLEARLDPYIDAGYTNLTLVLDNIPWCFPENTVTQHYGQVRAPADFTEWGTFVSNMCVALVDLYGFETANGFRFRQGTECQSRERFDGSQTEYFKIYDYSAAAIRSVLPGAGFGPFNNAGGKSNPSANNVDMFALAEHCAGGISYATGETGSPFDFIAISSYVAQPGHPHNPAAQVDQDADFWDATIDRLPETCDVSREIHEFGILKCESGLPTGEPGARGAAWHMQTILGLRERGLDRYYHWGIFDRFRTTRGLHSVLTSSGWFLATLDRSRGGEGYSFTVTDPAEPSTQLQAIGSAHTNALWIYASAFNPDRLHHEPETFDLLVPDALIPSGTDTSFLAVRYGQTNAPHWLMRRDLEDEGLLDGDFAAIPEQLGSIGGMTSTNMFDPSKEFLGDRLTEYHDAVRRALTLAPFDGTLIEEAGMTRLRVTLTPPECIVLYIGPETTGHGTPHAWLDDHGLGVRGYRAADAADIDGDRFAAWKEYIAGTDPTNRYSRLRLSPRRQTGGSLSVRWPAITGRRYRIEHAAEVDGVWSAVASNLTLTPPAGEIEWSPPDPSSGFYRIGVRLPVR
;
A
#
# COMPACT_ATOMS: atom_id res chain seq x y z
N MET A 1 9.32 75.66 -22.45
CA MET A 1 10.36 75.11 -21.56
C MET A 1 10.67 73.72 -22.09
N GLU A 2 11.58 73.51 -23.06
CA GLU A 2 13.04 73.61 -22.95
C GLU A 2 13.55 73.98 -21.56
N THR A 3 13.99 72.97 -20.79
CA THR A 3 15.35 72.76 -20.22
C THR A 3 15.24 71.58 -19.24
N ALA A 4 16.16 70.62 -19.09
CA ALA A 4 17.53 70.47 -19.56
C ALA A 4 17.99 69.00 -19.41
N CYS A 5 18.83 68.57 -20.35
CA CYS A 5 20.07 67.80 -20.19
C CYS A 5 20.25 66.68 -19.15
N LYS A 6 20.85 65.60 -19.67
CA LYS A 6 21.86 64.78 -18.99
C LYS A 6 22.73 65.56 -17.99
N ARG A 7 22.88 64.95 -16.79
CA ARG A 7 24.05 64.88 -15.90
C ARG A 7 24.55 66.16 -15.21
N TRP A 8 25.01 65.95 -13.96
CA TRP A 8 26.04 66.72 -13.22
C TRP A 8 25.62 68.00 -12.46
N CYS A 9 25.94 67.99 -11.16
CA CYS A 9 26.15 69.11 -10.21
C CYS A 9 24.98 70.04 -9.79
N CYS A 10 24.73 69.97 -8.48
CA CYS A 10 24.17 70.93 -7.51
C CYS A 10 23.68 72.34 -7.94
N ARG A 11 22.54 72.73 -7.32
CA ARG A 11 22.13 74.08 -6.87
C ARG A 11 22.52 75.25 -7.78
N LEU A 12 21.54 75.85 -8.46
CA LEU A 12 21.24 77.30 -8.48
C LEU A 12 20.03 77.54 -9.40
N GLY A 13 19.05 78.31 -8.92
CA GLY A 13 17.74 78.47 -9.55
C GLY A 13 17.70 79.41 -10.77
N LEU A 14 16.67 79.18 -11.59
CA LEU A 14 15.91 80.12 -12.43
C LEU A 14 16.67 81.23 -13.18
N THR A 15 16.60 81.23 -14.52
CA THR A 15 15.84 82.24 -15.31
C THR A 15 15.82 81.91 -16.81
N SER A 16 14.73 82.32 -17.46
CA SER A 16 14.29 82.03 -18.82
C SER A 16 15.21 82.52 -19.95
N LEU A 17 15.12 81.89 -21.14
CA LEU A 17 15.42 82.52 -22.43
C LEU A 17 14.35 82.11 -23.47
N ILE A 18 13.82 83.10 -24.19
CA ILE A 18 12.95 82.97 -25.36
C ILE A 18 13.83 82.81 -26.59
N VAL A 19 13.55 81.82 -27.45
CA VAL A 19 13.95 81.82 -28.86
C VAL A 19 12.74 81.43 -29.72
N LEU A 20 12.58 82.19 -30.80
CA LEU A 20 11.51 82.12 -31.79
C LEU A 20 11.39 80.74 -32.47
N LEU A 21 10.16 80.25 -32.66
CA LEU A 21 9.84 79.24 -33.67
C LEU A 21 9.81 79.90 -35.05
N PRO A 22 10.46 79.34 -36.08
CA PRO A 22 10.18 79.73 -37.45
C PRO A 22 8.81 79.19 -37.89
N LEU A 23 8.18 79.95 -38.77
CA LEU A 23 7.05 79.54 -39.60
C LEU A 23 7.40 78.29 -40.44
N GLY A 24 6.46 77.34 -40.48
CA GLY A 24 6.19 76.46 -41.63
C GLY A 24 7.21 75.37 -41.93
N ALA A 25 6.91 74.14 -41.52
CA ALA A 25 7.30 72.93 -42.24
C ALA A 25 6.05 72.05 -42.32
N GLY A 26 5.69 71.63 -43.53
CA GLY A 26 4.39 71.06 -43.82
C GLY A 26 4.19 69.67 -43.25
N ALA A 27 2.95 69.38 -42.87
CA ALA A 27 2.23 68.13 -43.13
C ALA A 27 3.16 66.98 -43.56
N GLN A 28 3.64 66.18 -42.58
CA GLN A 28 4.52 65.04 -42.82
C GLN A 28 3.75 63.70 -42.70
N ALA A 29 4.13 62.74 -43.54
CA ALA A 29 3.67 61.36 -43.42
C ALA A 29 4.05 60.78 -42.02
N PRO A 30 3.25 59.86 -41.46
CA PRO A 30 3.55 59.22 -40.18
C PRO A 30 4.90 58.47 -40.25
N ILE A 31 5.54 58.27 -39.11
CA ILE A 31 6.79 57.49 -38.96
C ILE A 31 6.54 56.35 -37.96
N MET A 32 6.92 55.13 -38.33
CA MET A 32 6.88 53.99 -37.41
C MET A 32 8.11 53.99 -36.50
N ASP A 33 7.89 53.95 -35.19
CA ASP A 33 8.95 54.06 -34.19
C ASP A 33 9.37 52.69 -33.65
N SER A 34 8.42 51.78 -33.42
CA SER A 34 8.71 50.41 -32.98
C SER A 34 7.59 49.43 -33.34
N VAL A 35 7.95 48.14 -33.39
CA VAL A 35 7.04 47.02 -33.56
C VAL A 35 7.56 45.85 -32.74
N GLY A 36 6.68 45.11 -32.08
CA GLY A 36 7.05 44.03 -31.18
C GLY A 36 5.88 43.14 -30.79
N MET A 37 6.19 42.14 -29.97
CA MET A 37 5.20 41.26 -29.35
C MET A 37 5.65 40.84 -27.95
N HIS A 38 4.70 40.66 -27.04
CA HIS A 38 4.92 40.16 -25.68
C HIS A 38 3.76 39.27 -25.20
N GLY A 39 3.99 38.50 -24.12
CA GLY A 39 2.96 37.66 -23.53
C GLY A 39 2.39 36.59 -24.48
N MET A 40 3.26 36.04 -25.34
CA MET A 40 2.96 34.97 -26.29
C MET A 40 2.55 33.68 -25.56
N ARG A 41 1.59 32.97 -26.15
CA ARG A 41 1.12 31.63 -25.79
C ARG A 41 0.85 30.82 -27.07
N ASP A 42 0.26 29.64 -26.89
CA ASP A 42 -0.12 28.69 -27.93
C ASP A 42 -1.13 29.25 -28.94
N PHE A 43 -2.16 29.96 -28.47
CA PHE A 43 -3.22 30.48 -29.35
C PHE A 43 -3.36 32.01 -29.36
N TYR A 44 -2.53 32.73 -28.59
CA TYR A 44 -2.64 34.19 -28.49
C TYR A 44 -1.33 34.90 -28.16
N GLY A 45 -1.32 36.22 -28.34
CA GLY A 45 -0.21 37.09 -27.94
C GLY A 45 -0.54 38.57 -28.06
N TRP A 46 0.26 39.44 -27.44
CA TRP A 46 0.07 40.89 -27.54
C TRP A 46 0.98 41.48 -28.60
N LEU A 47 0.42 41.88 -29.73
CA LEU A 47 1.10 42.68 -30.73
C LEU A 47 1.19 44.12 -30.24
N ASP A 48 2.34 44.76 -30.43
CA ASP A 48 2.56 46.15 -30.06
C ASP A 48 3.29 46.93 -31.15
N ALA A 49 2.90 48.19 -31.29
CA ALA A 49 3.59 49.12 -32.18
C ALA A 49 3.43 50.56 -31.69
N SER A 50 4.42 51.39 -32.01
CA SER A 50 4.37 52.83 -31.77
C SER A 50 4.69 53.61 -33.03
N PHE A 51 4.02 54.74 -33.21
CA PHE A 51 4.26 55.64 -34.33
C PHE A 51 4.10 57.10 -33.92
N THR A 52 4.76 57.98 -34.66
CA THR A 52 4.69 59.44 -34.48
C THR A 52 4.08 60.09 -35.71
N SER A 53 3.10 60.99 -35.52
CA SER A 53 2.49 61.77 -36.61
C SER A 53 1.91 63.08 -36.08
N GLU A 54 2.04 64.16 -36.84
CA GLU A 54 1.48 65.47 -36.48
C GLU A 54 -0.02 65.57 -36.82
N ASP A 55 -0.46 64.88 -37.87
CA ASP A 55 -1.87 64.75 -38.24
C ASP A 55 -2.40 63.36 -37.85
N PRO A 56 -3.70 63.23 -37.51
CA PRO A 56 -4.31 61.92 -37.25
C PRO A 56 -4.06 60.91 -38.39
N ALA A 57 -3.54 59.74 -38.05
CA ALA A 57 -3.25 58.65 -38.98
C ALA A 57 -3.96 57.36 -38.57
N ASP A 58 -4.36 56.59 -39.58
CA ASP A 58 -4.90 55.24 -39.43
C ASP A 58 -3.77 54.24 -39.17
N LEU A 59 -3.79 53.61 -37.99
CA LEU A 59 -2.85 52.53 -37.65
C LEU A 59 -3.48 51.17 -37.91
N HIS A 60 -2.88 50.39 -38.81
CA HIS A 60 -3.25 49.01 -39.08
C HIS A 60 -2.22 48.03 -38.52
N PHE A 61 -2.67 46.95 -37.90
CA PHE A 61 -1.87 45.77 -37.59
C PHE A 61 -2.11 44.70 -38.65
N CYS A 62 -1.03 44.13 -39.18
CA CYS A 62 -1.08 43.15 -40.26
C CYS A 62 -0.24 41.93 -39.88
N TRP A 63 -0.83 40.73 -39.89
CA TRP A 63 -0.11 39.50 -39.53
C TRP A 63 -0.57 38.28 -40.36
N GLY A 64 0.30 37.27 -40.42
CA GLY A 64 0.04 36.01 -41.13
C GLY A 64 1.26 35.09 -41.08
N THR A 65 1.11 33.85 -41.56
CA THR A 65 2.21 32.86 -41.60
C THR A 65 3.26 33.15 -42.69
N ALA A 66 3.01 34.16 -43.53
CA ALA A 66 3.95 34.69 -44.51
C ALA A 66 3.91 36.24 -44.50
N ASP A 67 5.03 36.88 -44.86
CA ASP A 67 5.11 38.34 -44.99
C ASP A 67 4.28 38.82 -46.19
N GLY A 68 3.20 39.56 -45.93
CA GLY A 68 2.32 40.14 -46.96
C GLY A 68 2.90 41.37 -47.67
N GLY A 69 4.09 41.84 -47.26
CA GLY A 69 4.76 43.00 -47.84
C GLY A 69 4.06 44.32 -47.50
N LEU A 70 4.21 45.32 -48.39
CA LEU A 70 3.79 46.72 -48.12
C LEU A 70 2.38 47.06 -48.63
N ALA A 71 1.52 46.06 -48.84
CA ALA A 71 0.13 46.22 -49.28
C ALA A 71 -0.82 45.49 -48.32
N LEU A 72 -1.88 46.17 -47.85
CA LEU A 72 -2.85 45.58 -46.90
C LEU A 72 -3.48 44.29 -47.44
N THR A 73 -3.76 44.21 -48.74
CA THR A 73 -4.37 43.03 -49.39
C THR A 73 -3.46 41.81 -49.47
N GLY A 74 -2.16 41.96 -49.18
CA GLY A 74 -1.21 40.85 -49.17
C GLY A 74 -1.16 40.08 -47.86
N TRP A 75 -1.82 40.58 -46.81
CA TRP A 75 -1.79 39.99 -45.47
C TRP A 75 -3.02 39.13 -45.20
N THR A 76 -2.82 37.99 -44.55
CA THR A 76 -3.90 37.09 -44.13
C THR A 76 -4.87 37.80 -43.17
N HIS A 77 -4.33 38.57 -42.23
CA HIS A 77 -5.11 39.36 -41.29
C HIS A 77 -4.68 40.82 -41.30
N THR A 78 -5.67 41.72 -41.33
CA THR A 78 -5.46 43.16 -41.19
C THR A 78 -6.52 43.74 -40.25
N LEU A 79 -6.10 44.63 -39.36
CA LEU A 79 -6.98 45.28 -38.39
C LEU A 79 -6.66 46.76 -38.28
N LEU A 80 -7.63 47.64 -38.54
CA LEU A 80 -7.55 49.06 -38.21
C LEU A 80 -7.76 49.24 -36.71
N LEU A 81 -6.73 49.72 -36.01
CA LEU A 81 -6.71 49.79 -34.54
C LEU A 81 -7.17 51.16 -34.02
N THR A 82 -6.78 52.25 -34.69
CA THR A 82 -7.10 53.62 -34.26
C THR A 82 -6.90 54.63 -35.39
N HIS A 83 -7.43 55.85 -35.17
CA HIS A 83 -7.14 57.06 -35.92
C HIS A 83 -6.64 58.14 -34.94
N SER A 84 -5.32 58.34 -34.84
CA SER A 84 -4.72 59.23 -33.84
C SER A 84 -3.45 59.94 -34.34
N ALA A 85 -3.09 61.07 -33.71
CA ALA A 85 -1.85 61.79 -33.98
C ALA A 85 -0.65 61.15 -33.23
N GLY A 86 -0.38 59.88 -33.50
CA GLY A 86 0.69 59.09 -32.86
C GLY A 86 0.30 58.41 -31.54
N GLY A 87 1.23 57.61 -30.99
CA GLY A 87 1.08 56.89 -29.72
C GLY A 87 1.69 55.47 -29.72
N SER A 88 1.56 54.77 -28.59
CA SER A 88 1.90 53.33 -28.46
C SER A 88 0.63 52.52 -28.26
N PHE A 89 0.49 51.43 -29.02
CA PHE A 89 -0.73 50.65 -29.07
C PHE A 89 -0.44 49.16 -28.91
N LYS A 90 -1.41 48.46 -28.33
CA LYS A 90 -1.36 47.00 -28.11
C LYS A 90 -2.65 46.36 -28.58
N TYR A 91 -2.55 45.17 -29.14
CA TYR A 91 -3.69 44.35 -29.52
C TYR A 91 -3.44 42.89 -29.14
N LEU A 92 -4.40 42.28 -28.43
CA LEU A 92 -4.38 40.85 -28.17
C LEU A 92 -4.86 40.13 -29.43
N VAL A 93 -3.95 39.47 -30.14
CA VAL A 93 -4.32 38.55 -31.21
C VAL A 93 -4.67 37.20 -30.59
N THR A 94 -5.83 36.64 -30.96
CA THR A 94 -6.31 35.31 -30.57
C THR A 94 -6.43 34.42 -31.80
N ASP A 95 -6.74 33.14 -31.60
CA ASP A 95 -6.98 32.16 -32.67
C ASP A 95 -5.76 31.91 -33.57
N LEU A 96 -4.56 32.05 -33.01
CA LEU A 96 -3.32 31.63 -33.68
C LEU A 96 -3.18 30.10 -33.63
N GLU A 97 -2.46 29.53 -34.59
CA GLU A 97 -2.10 28.11 -34.58
C GLU A 97 -0.88 27.89 -33.67
N PRO A 98 -0.84 26.83 -32.82
CA PRO A 98 0.32 26.51 -31.98
C PRO A 98 1.58 26.15 -32.78
N ASP A 99 2.76 26.35 -32.18
CA ASP A 99 4.10 26.06 -32.76
C ASP A 99 4.29 26.59 -34.20
N THR A 100 3.61 27.68 -34.56
CA THR A 100 3.50 28.18 -35.93
C THR A 100 4.21 29.53 -36.09
N PRO A 101 5.10 29.69 -37.09
CA PRO A 101 5.75 30.96 -37.34
C PRO A 101 4.78 31.96 -37.98
N TYR A 102 4.83 33.20 -37.49
CA TYR A 102 4.07 34.34 -37.97
C TYR A 102 5.00 35.52 -38.25
N VAL A 103 4.57 36.36 -39.18
CA VAL A 103 5.14 37.68 -39.45
C VAL A 103 4.11 38.73 -39.07
N PHE A 104 4.57 39.81 -38.44
CA PHE A 104 3.76 40.97 -38.07
C PHE A 104 4.39 42.25 -38.60
N ARG A 105 3.55 43.14 -39.15
CA ARG A 105 3.90 44.53 -39.46
C ARG A 105 2.80 45.48 -39.02
N ALA A 106 3.20 46.69 -38.66
CA ALA A 106 2.29 47.80 -38.43
C ALA A 106 2.40 48.83 -39.56
N ARG A 107 1.26 49.41 -39.95
CA ARG A 107 1.14 50.41 -41.03
C ARG A 107 0.40 51.63 -40.49
N ALA A 108 1.05 52.79 -40.48
CA ALA A 108 0.40 54.07 -40.22
C ALA A 108 0.17 54.83 -41.53
N SER A 109 -1.01 55.41 -41.74
CA SER A 109 -1.30 56.23 -42.93
C SER A 109 -2.18 57.43 -42.65
N ASN A 110 -1.83 58.58 -43.20
CA ASN A 110 -2.68 59.77 -43.25
C ASN A 110 -2.77 60.28 -44.71
N THR A 111 -3.35 61.47 -44.92
CA THR A 111 -3.49 62.08 -46.25
C THR A 111 -2.17 62.42 -46.94
N LEU A 112 -1.03 62.35 -46.23
CA LEU A 112 0.28 62.81 -46.68
C LEU A 112 1.23 61.67 -46.99
N GLY A 113 0.96 60.46 -46.48
CA GLY A 113 1.72 59.28 -46.83
C GLY A 113 1.46 58.08 -45.92
N VAL A 114 2.25 57.03 -46.15
CA VAL A 114 2.17 55.74 -45.46
C VAL A 114 3.56 55.38 -44.94
N ALA A 115 3.63 54.91 -43.70
CA ALA A 115 4.81 54.28 -43.15
C ALA A 115 4.48 52.85 -42.68
N TRP A 116 5.41 51.94 -42.95
CA TRP A 116 5.38 50.56 -42.51
C TRP A 116 6.54 50.29 -41.57
N SER A 117 6.33 49.42 -40.59
CA SER A 117 7.43 48.87 -39.80
C SER A 117 8.23 47.86 -40.62
N ASP A 118 9.45 47.59 -40.16
CA ASP A 118 10.16 46.36 -40.50
C ASP A 118 9.34 45.13 -40.06
N PRO A 119 9.53 43.96 -40.70
CA PRO A 119 8.83 42.75 -40.31
C PRO A 119 9.32 42.27 -38.94
N PHE A 120 8.37 41.96 -38.06
CA PHE A 120 8.63 41.29 -36.80
C PHE A 120 8.25 39.81 -36.93
N PHE A 121 9.20 38.92 -36.70
CA PHE A 121 8.99 37.48 -36.78
C PHE A 121 8.78 36.91 -35.38
N PHE A 122 7.75 36.09 -35.22
CA PHE A 122 7.48 35.37 -33.98
C PHE A 122 6.96 33.97 -34.27
N ARG A 123 7.00 33.07 -33.29
CA ARG A 123 6.45 31.72 -33.39
C ARG A 123 5.64 31.46 -32.14
N THR A 124 4.37 31.06 -32.25
CA THR A 124 3.54 30.72 -31.09
C THR A 124 4.14 29.59 -30.27
N ASP A 125 3.82 29.53 -28.97
CA ASP A 125 4.20 28.40 -28.13
C ASP A 125 3.47 27.13 -28.60
N ASP A 126 3.93 25.98 -28.14
CA ASP A 126 3.19 24.73 -28.31
C ASP A 126 2.13 24.53 -27.21
N THR A 127 1.12 23.72 -27.49
CA THR A 127 0.13 23.31 -26.49
C THR A 127 0.79 22.59 -25.32
N ASP A 128 0.14 22.64 -24.15
CA ASP A 128 0.69 21.99 -22.96
C ASP A 128 0.78 20.47 -23.12
N THR A 129 -0.23 19.85 -23.72
CA THR A 129 -0.26 18.41 -24.04
C THR A 129 0.88 18.03 -24.99
N ALA A 130 1.05 18.75 -26.09
CA ALA A 130 2.11 18.43 -27.04
C ALA A 130 3.52 18.70 -26.47
N SER A 131 3.65 19.66 -25.55
CA SER A 131 4.90 19.87 -24.80
C SER A 131 5.22 18.67 -23.90
N VAL A 132 4.22 18.16 -23.16
CA VAL A 132 4.35 16.94 -22.34
C VAL A 132 4.72 15.73 -23.20
N GLU A 133 4.00 15.49 -24.31
CA GLU A 133 4.28 14.39 -25.22
C GLU A 133 5.68 14.48 -25.82
N ARG A 134 6.10 15.66 -26.28
CA ARG A 134 7.46 15.87 -26.83
C ARG A 134 8.55 15.69 -25.78
N THR A 135 8.30 16.06 -24.53
CA THR A 135 9.22 15.78 -23.42
C THR A 135 9.31 14.27 -23.17
N LEU A 136 8.20 13.54 -23.08
CA LEU A 136 8.22 12.09 -22.84
C LEU A 136 8.88 11.32 -23.98
N VAL A 137 8.60 11.65 -25.24
CA VAL A 137 9.20 11.00 -26.42
C VAL A 137 10.72 11.17 -26.47
N LYS A 138 11.24 12.26 -25.93
CA LYS A 138 12.68 12.54 -25.87
C LYS A 138 13.34 12.08 -24.57
N THR A 139 12.54 11.63 -23.59
CA THR A 139 13.07 11.18 -22.31
C THR A 139 13.70 9.82 -22.51
N GLU A 140 14.97 9.70 -22.14
CA GLU A 140 15.73 8.46 -22.19
C GLU A 140 16.50 8.29 -20.89
N ILE A 141 16.76 7.05 -20.49
CA ILE A 141 17.65 6.72 -19.39
C ILE A 141 19.10 6.75 -19.89
N THR A 142 19.96 7.49 -19.20
CA THR A 142 21.41 7.46 -19.36
C THR A 142 22.03 6.46 -18.39
N TYR A 143 22.97 5.66 -18.88
CA TYR A 143 23.60 4.57 -18.15
C TYR A 143 25.09 4.83 -17.92
N ALA A 144 25.64 4.19 -16.87
CA ALA A 144 27.08 4.14 -16.68
C ALA A 144 27.80 3.43 -17.86
N PRO A 145 29.09 3.71 -18.10
CA PRO A 145 29.83 3.06 -19.20
C PRO A 145 29.80 1.53 -19.11
N GLY A 146 29.23 0.89 -20.14
CA GLY A 146 29.11 -0.58 -20.22
C GLY A 146 27.75 -1.14 -19.83
N ASP A 147 26.87 -0.31 -19.25
CA ASP A 147 25.53 -0.69 -18.83
C ASP A 147 24.48 -0.47 -19.94
N SER A 148 23.33 -1.12 -19.78
CA SER A 148 22.15 -0.95 -20.62
C SER A 148 20.87 -1.21 -19.81
N ALA A 149 19.69 -1.01 -20.42
CA ALA A 149 18.40 -1.34 -19.78
C ALA A 149 18.33 -2.79 -19.29
N ASP A 150 18.97 -3.72 -20.01
CA ASP A 150 18.96 -5.15 -19.71
C ASP A 150 20.07 -5.59 -18.73
N SER A 151 21.01 -4.70 -18.41
CA SER A 151 22.12 -4.98 -17.50
C SER A 151 22.63 -3.68 -16.87
N VAL A 152 22.03 -3.31 -15.74
CA VAL A 152 22.38 -2.12 -14.96
C VAL A 152 23.28 -2.54 -13.79
N ARG A 153 24.44 -1.89 -13.66
CA ARG A 153 25.43 -2.12 -12.60
C ARG A 153 25.83 -0.84 -11.86
N GLY A 154 25.65 0.33 -12.47
CA GLY A 154 25.93 1.64 -11.88
C GLY A 154 24.75 2.60 -12.01
N ASP A 155 24.95 3.80 -11.47
CA ASP A 155 23.93 4.84 -11.40
C ASP A 155 23.32 5.20 -12.76
N VAL A 156 22.03 5.51 -12.73
CA VAL A 156 21.21 5.88 -13.89
C VAL A 156 20.65 7.29 -13.70
N ALA A 157 20.33 7.97 -14.80
CA ALA A 157 19.69 9.28 -14.75
C ALA A 157 18.82 9.50 -16.00
N PHE A 158 17.98 10.53 -16.01
CA PHE A 158 17.37 11.00 -17.27
C PHE A 158 18.38 11.82 -18.09
N SER A 159 18.24 11.78 -19.42
CA SER A 159 19.00 12.65 -20.30
C SER A 159 18.74 14.13 -19.96
N THR A 160 19.81 14.90 -19.78
CA THR A 160 19.78 16.24 -19.16
C THR A 160 19.25 17.37 -20.07
N ASN A 161 18.82 17.04 -21.31
CA ASN A 161 18.42 18.02 -22.34
C ASN A 161 16.92 17.99 -22.71
N VAL A 162 16.07 17.31 -21.92
CA VAL A 162 14.69 17.00 -22.33
C VAL A 162 13.64 17.99 -21.80
N ALA A 163 13.94 18.64 -20.67
CA ALA A 163 13.02 19.50 -19.93
C ALA A 163 12.93 20.95 -20.45
N GLN A 164 13.07 21.19 -21.75
CA GLN A 164 13.02 22.58 -22.26
C GLN A 164 11.63 23.21 -22.14
N ASN A 165 10.54 22.42 -22.06
CA ASN A 165 9.17 22.92 -22.10
C ASN A 165 8.20 22.29 -21.07
N ALA A 166 8.54 21.19 -20.41
CA ALA A 166 7.74 20.54 -19.38
C ALA A 166 8.64 20.05 -18.23
N GLU A 167 8.11 20.07 -17.02
CA GLU A 167 8.75 19.52 -15.82
C GLU A 167 8.76 17.99 -15.88
N LEU A 168 9.84 17.35 -15.46
CA LEU A 168 10.00 15.89 -15.49
C LEU A 168 10.30 15.38 -14.07
N ILE A 169 9.51 14.42 -13.60
CA ILE A 169 9.67 13.76 -12.30
C ILE A 169 9.93 12.27 -12.52
N TRP A 170 10.81 11.70 -11.72
CA TRP A 170 11.14 10.27 -11.66
C TRP A 170 10.40 9.60 -10.50
N THR A 171 9.87 8.40 -10.70
CA THR A 171 9.55 7.44 -9.62
C THR A 171 10.04 6.05 -9.97
N THR A 172 10.26 5.22 -8.97
CA THR A 172 10.83 3.86 -9.07
C THR A 172 9.92 2.88 -8.34
N SER A 173 9.78 1.65 -8.87
CA SER A 173 9.07 0.57 -8.19
C SER A 173 9.87 -0.08 -7.07
N ALA A 174 11.17 0.19 -6.99
CA ALA A 174 12.12 -0.41 -6.04
C ALA A 174 13.11 0.65 -5.51
N PRO A 175 12.68 1.59 -4.65
CA PRO A 175 13.49 2.72 -4.19
C PRO A 175 14.80 2.40 -3.47
N SER A 176 14.95 1.21 -2.86
CA SER A 176 16.20 0.77 -2.23
C SER A 176 17.12 0.02 -3.19
N VAL A 177 16.65 -0.35 -4.38
CA VAL A 177 17.49 -0.88 -5.48
C VAL A 177 17.91 0.24 -6.43
N ILE A 178 16.97 1.09 -6.86
CA ILE A 178 17.28 2.32 -7.60
C ILE A 178 16.61 3.48 -6.89
N SER A 179 17.39 4.38 -6.31
CA SER A 179 16.88 5.52 -5.55
C SER A 179 16.08 6.49 -6.42
N PRO A 180 15.26 7.38 -5.82
CA PRO A 180 14.61 8.48 -6.54
C PRO A 180 15.59 9.41 -7.29
N GLU A 181 16.85 9.45 -6.87
CA GLU A 181 17.95 10.22 -7.47
C GLU A 181 18.71 9.43 -8.55
N GLY A 182 18.38 8.14 -8.72
CA GLY A 182 19.00 7.25 -9.71
C GLY A 182 20.26 6.52 -9.23
N THR A 183 20.57 6.58 -7.92
CA THR A 183 21.66 5.78 -7.33
C THR A 183 21.29 4.31 -7.31
N VAL A 184 22.19 3.44 -7.77
CA VAL A 184 21.93 2.00 -7.89
C VAL A 184 22.62 1.22 -6.77
N TYR A 185 21.83 0.51 -5.98
CA TYR A 185 22.27 -0.52 -5.06
C TYR A 185 21.97 -1.91 -5.63
N ARG A 186 22.92 -2.84 -5.49
CA ARG A 186 22.85 -4.19 -6.08
C ARG A 186 22.86 -5.21 -4.96
N PRO A 187 21.71 -5.71 -4.50
CA PRO A 187 21.71 -6.82 -3.57
C PRO A 187 22.01 -8.15 -4.28
N ARG A 188 22.20 -9.22 -3.50
CA ARG A 188 22.11 -10.59 -4.03
C ARG A 188 20.65 -10.91 -4.35
N THR A 189 20.44 -11.97 -5.12
CA THR A 189 19.09 -12.46 -5.48
C THR A 189 19.04 -13.96 -5.30
N GLY A 190 17.92 -14.48 -4.78
CA GLY A 190 17.70 -15.92 -4.70
C GLY A 190 16.26 -16.30 -5.08
N PRO A 191 15.71 -17.41 -4.55
CA PRO A 191 14.52 -18.07 -5.08
C PRO A 191 13.29 -17.15 -5.22
N CYS A 192 13.08 -16.22 -4.27
CA CYS A 192 11.96 -15.29 -4.26
C CYS A 192 11.83 -14.43 -5.53
N VAL A 193 12.95 -14.12 -6.18
CA VAL A 193 12.99 -13.30 -7.39
C VAL A 193 13.49 -14.11 -8.60
N GLY A 194 13.40 -15.44 -8.51
CA GLY A 194 13.82 -16.37 -9.55
C GLY A 194 15.32 -16.42 -9.79
N GLY A 195 16.15 -15.96 -8.83
CA GLY A 195 17.61 -15.95 -8.93
C GLY A 195 18.19 -15.10 -10.08
N ASN A 196 17.38 -14.23 -10.68
CA ASN A 196 17.72 -13.44 -11.86
C ASN A 196 17.91 -11.95 -11.49
N ALA A 197 18.34 -11.15 -12.47
CA ALA A 197 18.39 -9.69 -12.34
C ALA A 197 17.06 -9.11 -11.88
N ILE A 198 17.12 -8.10 -11.01
CA ILE A 198 15.94 -7.46 -10.42
C ILE A 198 15.32 -6.52 -11.46
N GLU A 199 14.06 -6.75 -11.79
CA GLU A 199 13.31 -5.88 -12.67
C GLU A 199 12.77 -4.67 -11.90
N VAL A 200 13.17 -3.47 -12.32
CA VAL A 200 12.77 -2.20 -11.72
C VAL A 200 12.06 -1.35 -12.76
N LEU A 201 10.82 -0.96 -12.46
CA LEU A 201 10.04 -0.04 -13.27
C LEU A 201 10.34 1.39 -12.85
N VAL A 202 10.91 2.16 -13.77
CA VAL A 202 11.11 3.59 -13.62
C VAL A 202 10.04 4.33 -14.42
N THR A 203 9.25 5.15 -13.75
CA THR A 203 8.21 5.97 -14.39
C THR A 203 8.68 7.42 -14.47
N ALA A 204 8.83 7.91 -15.70
CA ALA A 204 9.01 9.33 -15.97
C ALA A 204 7.65 10.00 -16.13
N THR A 205 7.38 11.04 -15.36
CA THR A 205 6.15 11.83 -15.45
C THR A 205 6.49 13.24 -15.90
N ALA A 206 5.99 13.64 -17.07
CA ALA A 206 6.14 14.98 -17.59
C ALA A 206 4.87 15.81 -17.31
N ARG A 207 5.04 17.06 -16.90
CA ARG A 207 3.96 17.97 -16.59
C ARG A 207 4.21 19.36 -17.14
N LYS A 208 3.17 19.97 -17.74
CA LYS A 208 3.12 21.39 -18.06
C LYS A 208 1.72 21.92 -17.72
N ASN A 209 1.65 22.83 -16.75
CA ASN A 209 0.38 23.32 -16.18
C ASN A 209 -0.55 22.16 -15.74
N ALA A 210 -1.70 22.00 -16.41
CA ALA A 210 -2.67 20.93 -16.16
C ALA A 210 -2.42 19.66 -16.97
N ALA A 211 -1.62 19.72 -18.04
CA ALA A 211 -1.27 18.55 -18.83
C ALA A 211 -0.25 17.70 -18.08
N VAL A 212 -0.53 16.40 -17.97
CA VAL A 212 0.33 15.40 -17.33
C VAL A 212 0.35 14.18 -18.23
N GLY A 213 1.53 13.60 -18.41
CA GLY A 213 1.70 12.32 -19.09
C GLY A 213 2.86 11.55 -18.46
N SER A 214 2.90 10.25 -18.65
CA SER A 214 3.95 9.39 -18.11
C SER A 214 4.40 8.36 -19.13
N THR A 215 5.67 7.96 -19.04
CA THR A 215 6.23 6.82 -19.75
C THR A 215 7.03 5.96 -18.78
N ASN A 216 7.07 4.66 -19.04
CA ASN A 216 7.75 3.68 -18.19
C ASN A 216 9.01 3.14 -18.88
N PHE A 217 10.06 2.92 -18.09
CA PHE A 217 11.29 2.25 -18.48
C PHE A 217 11.49 1.06 -17.56
N THR A 218 11.62 -0.13 -18.14
CA THR A 218 11.97 -1.35 -17.41
C THR A 218 13.48 -1.51 -17.40
N LEU A 219 14.08 -1.55 -16.21
CA LEU A 219 15.51 -1.72 -16.00
C LEU A 219 15.80 -3.04 -15.29
N ARG A 220 16.84 -3.76 -15.70
CA ARG A 220 17.27 -5.03 -15.08
C ARG A 220 18.58 -4.81 -14.32
N VAL A 221 18.48 -4.75 -12.99
CA VAL A 221 19.62 -4.54 -12.10
C VAL A 221 20.31 -5.88 -11.82
N GLU A 222 21.59 -5.95 -12.16
CA GLU A 222 22.39 -7.15 -12.01
C GLU A 222 22.71 -7.41 -10.53
N PRO A 223 22.57 -8.66 -10.05
CA PRO A 223 22.83 -8.98 -8.65
C PRO A 223 24.29 -8.73 -8.28
N SER A 224 24.54 -8.44 -7.00
CA SER A 224 25.90 -8.42 -6.46
C SER A 224 26.48 -9.82 -6.33
N THR A 225 27.80 -9.91 -6.40
CA THR A 225 28.58 -11.12 -6.14
C THR A 225 29.25 -11.08 -4.77
N ASP A 226 29.08 -10.00 -4.00
CA ASP A 226 29.61 -9.90 -2.64
C ASP A 226 28.78 -10.80 -1.70
N PRO A 227 29.38 -11.76 -0.99
CA PRO A 227 28.66 -12.62 -0.07
C PRO A 227 28.10 -11.87 1.15
N ASN A 228 28.59 -10.66 1.43
CA ASN A 228 28.12 -9.85 2.55
C ASN A 228 26.91 -8.97 2.18
N ASP A 229 26.58 -8.83 0.89
CA ASP A 229 25.35 -8.17 0.50
C ASP A 229 24.13 -9.04 0.88
N PRO A 230 23.06 -8.46 1.43
CA PRO A 230 21.82 -9.17 1.69
C PRO A 230 21.17 -9.66 0.39
N GLU A 231 20.34 -10.69 0.52
CA GLU A 231 19.52 -11.21 -0.57
C GLU A 231 18.20 -10.43 -0.65
N TYR A 232 17.86 -9.93 -1.83
CA TYR A 232 16.58 -9.26 -2.08
C TYR A 232 15.46 -10.28 -2.24
N ILE A 233 14.42 -10.14 -1.41
CA ILE A 233 13.26 -11.05 -1.35
C ILE A 233 11.97 -10.36 -1.83
N GLY A 234 12.13 -9.33 -2.67
CA GLY A 234 11.03 -8.62 -3.32
C GLY A 234 10.33 -7.59 -2.43
N ALA A 235 9.44 -6.81 -3.05
CA ALA A 235 8.59 -5.87 -2.32
C ALA A 235 7.63 -6.61 -1.38
N TRP A 236 7.48 -6.10 -0.16
CA TRP A 236 6.53 -6.59 0.82
C TRP A 236 5.18 -5.89 0.64
N THR A 237 4.45 -6.36 -0.37
CA THR A 237 2.99 -6.35 -0.30
C THR A 237 2.61 -7.07 1.00
N PRO A 238 1.65 -6.58 1.80
CA PRO A 238 1.46 -7.04 3.18
C PRO A 238 0.86 -8.46 3.23
N PHE A 239 1.68 -9.47 2.90
CA PHE A 239 1.32 -10.86 2.76
C PHE A 239 0.79 -11.46 4.06
N TRP A 240 1.16 -10.89 5.21
CA TRP A 240 0.72 -11.30 6.53
C TRP A 240 -0.66 -10.78 6.93
N ARG A 241 -1.33 -9.96 6.10
CA ARG A 241 -2.63 -9.35 6.44
C ARG A 241 -3.82 -10.22 6.03
N GLY A 242 -3.77 -11.51 6.34
CA GLY A 242 -4.88 -12.44 6.20
C GLY A 242 -5.35 -12.95 7.56
N GLU A 243 -6.65 -13.17 7.74
CA GLU A 243 -7.19 -13.92 8.88
C GLU A 243 -8.36 -14.80 8.40
N PRO A 244 -8.42 -16.09 8.74
CA PRO A 244 -9.61 -16.86 8.42
C PRO A 244 -10.68 -16.57 9.47
N VAL A 245 -11.86 -16.21 8.99
CA VAL A 245 -13.01 -15.92 9.85
C VAL A 245 -13.83 -17.20 9.94
N ILE A 246 -13.73 -17.82 11.11
CA ILE A 246 -14.30 -19.14 11.38
C ILE A 246 -15.42 -18.96 12.38
N GLY A 247 -16.65 -19.11 11.91
CA GLY A 247 -17.83 -19.10 12.76
C GLY A 247 -18.96 -19.82 12.07
N GLU A 248 -19.72 -20.62 12.83
CA GLU A 248 -20.89 -21.34 12.30
C GLU A 248 -21.96 -20.40 11.76
N TRP A 249 -21.91 -19.13 12.16
CA TRP A 249 -22.95 -18.17 11.86
C TRP A 249 -22.47 -17.03 10.96
N LEU A 250 -21.21 -16.59 11.07
CA LEU A 250 -20.60 -15.40 10.41
C LEU A 250 -21.35 -14.06 10.59
N THR A 251 -22.62 -14.09 10.97
CA THR A 251 -23.53 -12.94 11.11
C THR A 251 -23.17 -11.98 12.22
N GLY A 252 -22.23 -12.34 13.10
CA GLY A 252 -21.77 -11.49 14.19
C GLY A 252 -20.52 -10.69 13.85
N GLY A 253 -19.97 -10.83 12.64
CA GLY A 253 -18.65 -10.28 12.33
C GLY A 253 -17.55 -11.01 13.13
N GLN A 254 -17.45 -12.32 12.99
CA GLN A 254 -16.40 -13.10 13.64
C GLN A 254 -15.03 -12.55 13.22
N GLY A 255 -14.18 -12.27 14.21
CA GLY A 255 -12.83 -11.71 14.01
C GLY A 255 -12.73 -10.22 14.41
N PHE A 256 -13.82 -9.46 14.35
CA PHE A 256 -13.79 -8.04 14.75
C PHE A 256 -13.45 -7.88 16.23
N GLU A 257 -12.47 -7.03 16.53
CA GLU A 257 -12.08 -6.68 17.90
C GLU A 257 -11.53 -5.25 17.98
N ALA A 258 -11.82 -4.57 19.10
CA ALA A 258 -11.19 -3.30 19.43
C ALA A 258 -9.74 -3.50 19.89
N TYR A 259 -8.80 -2.73 19.34
CA TYR A 259 -7.41 -2.77 19.83
C TYR A 259 -7.29 -2.23 21.26
N PRO A 260 -6.68 -2.99 22.18
CA PRO A 260 -6.37 -2.52 23.53
C PRO A 260 -5.57 -1.22 23.53
N ALA A 261 -5.88 -0.33 24.50
CA ALA A 261 -5.23 0.98 24.59
C ALA A 261 -3.71 0.89 24.80
N CYS A 262 -3.20 -0.20 25.38
CA CYS A 262 -1.77 -0.44 25.55
C CYS A 262 -1.03 -0.58 24.20
N ILE A 263 -1.69 -1.10 23.16
CA ILE A 263 -1.12 -1.25 21.82
C ILE A 263 -1.26 0.06 21.04
N ARG A 264 -2.46 0.67 21.05
CA ARG A 264 -2.73 1.95 20.36
C ARG A 264 -1.85 3.11 20.85
N ARG A 265 -1.28 3.00 22.05
CA ARG A 265 -0.41 4.02 22.66
C ARG A 265 1.08 3.64 22.63
N SER A 266 1.45 2.58 21.92
CA SER A 266 2.82 2.10 21.79
C SER A 266 3.52 2.69 20.55
N SER A 267 4.82 2.41 20.36
CA SER A 267 5.54 2.73 19.12
C SER A 267 5.02 1.95 17.91
N PHE A 268 4.22 0.91 18.15
CA PHE A 268 3.61 0.02 17.15
C PHE A 268 2.08 0.13 17.18
N ALA A 269 1.56 1.36 17.28
CA ALA A 269 0.14 1.61 17.08
C ALA A 269 -0.32 0.98 15.74
N PRO A 270 -1.42 0.18 15.75
CA PRO A 270 -1.86 -0.57 14.57
C PRO A 270 -2.18 0.36 13.40
N ARG A 271 -1.82 -0.05 12.17
CA ARG A 271 -2.27 0.63 10.96
C ARG A 271 -3.59 -0.02 10.53
N MET A 272 -4.69 0.52 11.04
CA MET A 272 -6.02 0.02 10.73
C MET A 272 -6.35 0.22 9.25
N ARG A 273 -7.15 -0.70 8.69
CA ARG A 273 -7.66 -0.62 7.32
C ARG A 273 -8.51 0.64 7.14
N ASP A 274 -9.39 0.90 8.12
CA ASP A 274 -10.14 2.14 8.27
C ASP A 274 -9.73 2.84 9.58
N PRO A 275 -8.99 3.96 9.53
CA PRO A 275 -8.57 4.70 10.71
C PRO A 275 -9.70 5.27 11.58
N GLU A 276 -10.92 5.35 11.05
CA GLU A 276 -12.08 5.89 11.78
C GLU A 276 -12.94 4.78 12.41
N ALA A 277 -12.64 3.50 12.16
CA ALA A 277 -13.38 2.38 12.73
C ALA A 277 -13.04 2.17 14.23
N ASP A 278 -14.05 1.80 15.01
CA ASP A 278 -13.87 1.44 16.43
C ASP A 278 -13.24 0.05 16.62
N GLU A 279 -13.50 -0.86 15.68
CA GLU A 279 -13.05 -2.25 15.65
C GLU A 279 -12.64 -2.65 14.23
N GLU A 280 -11.67 -3.56 14.10
CA GLU A 280 -11.36 -4.23 12.83
C GLU A 280 -11.00 -5.69 13.11
N ILE A 281 -10.87 -6.49 12.05
CA ILE A 281 -10.20 -7.78 12.14
C ILE A 281 -8.69 -7.49 12.25
N PRO A 282 -8.06 -7.78 13.40
CA PRO A 282 -6.72 -7.28 13.68
C PRO A 282 -5.69 -7.74 12.65
N PHE A 283 -4.94 -6.79 12.08
CA PHE A 283 -3.91 -7.08 11.08
C PHE A 283 -4.45 -7.88 9.88
N ALA A 284 -5.67 -7.61 9.42
CA ALA A 284 -6.24 -8.27 8.26
C ALA A 284 -6.78 -7.27 7.23
N ASP A 285 -6.45 -7.50 5.97
CA ASP A 285 -7.07 -6.88 4.79
C ASP A 285 -7.77 -7.94 3.92
N ALA A 286 -7.46 -9.23 4.13
CA ALA A 286 -8.05 -10.37 3.46
C ALA A 286 -8.63 -11.37 4.47
N CYS A 287 -9.74 -12.01 4.11
CA CYS A 287 -10.36 -13.01 4.96
C CYS A 287 -10.67 -14.30 4.21
N THR A 288 -10.40 -15.44 4.84
CA THR A 288 -10.93 -16.74 4.38
C THR A 288 -12.20 -17.02 5.15
N VAL A 289 -13.35 -17.01 4.47
CA VAL A 289 -14.68 -17.17 5.05
C VAL A 289 -15.02 -18.66 5.06
N VAL A 290 -14.77 -19.31 6.19
CA VAL A 290 -14.97 -20.75 6.38
C VAL A 290 -16.38 -20.99 6.91
N ARG A 291 -17.02 -22.12 6.53
CA ARG A 291 -18.41 -22.40 6.91
C ARG A 291 -19.36 -21.32 6.37
N LEU A 292 -19.29 -21.04 5.07
CA LEU A 292 -20.23 -20.12 4.42
C LEU A 292 -21.52 -20.82 3.98
N ILE A 293 -21.42 -22.03 3.40
CA ILE A 293 -22.50 -22.61 2.59
C ILE A 293 -23.45 -23.55 3.34
N GLY A 294 -23.01 -24.16 4.45
CA GLY A 294 -23.79 -25.07 5.27
C GLY A 294 -23.06 -26.36 5.59
N GLY A 295 -23.81 -27.43 5.86
CA GLY A 295 -23.29 -28.77 6.08
C GLY A 295 -22.60 -28.97 7.42
N TRP A 296 -22.54 -27.96 8.29
CA TRP A 296 -21.96 -28.11 9.64
C TRP A 296 -22.95 -28.77 10.61
N HIS A 297 -22.38 -29.34 11.66
CA HIS A 297 -23.08 -29.92 12.80
C HIS A 297 -22.57 -29.20 14.06
N ASP A 298 -23.46 -28.97 15.02
CA ASP A 298 -23.10 -28.42 16.32
C ASP A 298 -23.18 -29.53 17.37
N ASP A 299 -22.02 -29.94 17.90
CA ASP A 299 -21.97 -30.88 19.03
C ASP A 299 -22.07 -30.15 20.40
N ASP A 300 -22.02 -28.81 20.48
CA ASP A 300 -21.73 -28.09 21.72
C ASP A 300 -22.57 -26.80 22.05
N LYS A 301 -23.47 -26.26 21.20
CA LYS A 301 -24.19 -24.98 21.51
C LYS A 301 -25.68 -24.93 21.09
N ALA A 302 -26.53 -25.51 21.95
CA ALA A 302 -27.98 -25.73 21.83
C ALA A 302 -28.96 -24.56 21.54
N GLU A 303 -28.54 -23.36 21.11
CA GLU A 303 -29.45 -22.18 21.04
C GLU A 303 -29.86 -21.68 19.64
N GLN A 304 -29.45 -22.30 18.52
CA GLN A 304 -29.82 -21.84 17.16
C GLN A 304 -29.98 -23.00 16.15
N PRO A 305 -30.72 -22.82 15.02
CA PRO A 305 -31.06 -23.92 14.11
C PRO A 305 -29.83 -24.58 13.49
N ASP A 306 -29.58 -25.82 13.91
CA ASP A 306 -28.50 -26.71 13.50
C ASP A 306 -28.86 -27.53 12.26
N GLY A 307 -27.85 -28.11 11.61
CA GLY A 307 -28.02 -29.02 10.48
C GLY A 307 -28.67 -28.37 9.23
N PRO A 308 -29.65 -29.01 8.57
CA PRO A 308 -30.20 -28.53 7.29
C PRO A 308 -30.84 -27.13 7.31
N ALA A 309 -31.15 -26.59 8.49
CA ALA A 309 -31.71 -25.25 8.64
C ALA A 309 -30.65 -24.14 8.52
N ALA A 310 -29.36 -24.47 8.70
CA ALA A 310 -28.25 -23.56 8.49
C ALA A 310 -27.77 -23.53 7.03
N ASP A 311 -28.15 -24.49 6.20
CA ASP A 311 -27.72 -24.54 4.80
C ASP A 311 -28.26 -23.35 3.98
N LEU A 312 -27.45 -22.88 3.04
CA LEU A 312 -27.89 -21.92 2.01
C LEU A 312 -28.85 -22.54 1.00
N VAL A 313 -28.93 -23.88 0.95
CA VAL A 313 -29.72 -24.63 -0.01
C VAL A 313 -30.40 -25.81 0.66
N TYR A 314 -31.64 -26.09 0.27
CA TYR A 314 -32.42 -27.23 0.76
C TYR A 314 -33.37 -27.75 -0.32
N ARG A 315 -33.98 -28.92 -0.11
CA ARG A 315 -35.03 -29.44 -1.00
C ARG A 315 -36.42 -29.09 -0.47
N ASN A 316 -37.31 -28.61 -1.33
CA ASN A 316 -38.74 -28.50 -1.00
C ASN A 316 -39.42 -29.89 -0.98
N GLY A 317 -40.72 -29.93 -0.67
CA GLY A 317 -41.50 -31.17 -0.63
C GLY A 317 -41.63 -31.89 -1.98
N GLU A 318 -41.25 -31.25 -3.08
CA GLU A 318 -41.25 -31.80 -4.45
C GLU A 318 -39.85 -32.27 -4.88
N GLY A 319 -38.84 -32.08 -4.04
CA GLY A 319 -37.45 -32.48 -4.29
C GLY A 319 -36.60 -31.43 -5.01
N GLU A 320 -37.17 -30.26 -5.32
CA GLU A 320 -36.47 -29.17 -6.01
C GLU A 320 -35.59 -28.36 -5.06
N LEU A 321 -34.45 -27.88 -5.55
CA LEU A 321 -33.58 -26.98 -4.79
C LEU A 321 -34.28 -25.64 -4.52
N GLN A 322 -34.15 -25.18 -3.28
CA GLN A 322 -34.57 -23.87 -2.81
C GLN A 322 -33.39 -23.22 -2.09
N TYR A 323 -33.29 -21.90 -2.19
CA TYR A 323 -32.14 -21.14 -1.69
C TYR A 323 -32.52 -20.17 -0.59
N ARG A 324 -31.58 -19.93 0.33
CA ARG A 324 -31.70 -19.00 1.46
C ARG A 324 -30.65 -17.90 1.33
N TRP A 325 -30.77 -17.06 0.30
CA TRP A 325 -29.79 -16.00 0.02
C TRP A 325 -29.77 -14.91 1.09
N ASP A 326 -30.84 -14.78 1.89
CA ASP A 326 -30.86 -13.96 3.11
C ASP A 326 -29.76 -14.37 4.11
N LYS A 327 -29.41 -15.67 4.16
CA LYS A 327 -28.31 -16.16 4.99
C LYS A 327 -26.95 -15.87 4.36
N LEU A 328 -26.84 -15.91 3.04
CA LEU A 328 -25.61 -15.56 2.34
C LEU A 328 -25.27 -14.08 2.60
N GLU A 329 -26.26 -13.21 2.41
CA GLU A 329 -26.20 -11.78 2.72
C GLU A 329 -25.81 -11.56 4.20
N ALA A 330 -26.59 -12.11 5.14
CA ALA A 330 -26.32 -11.93 6.57
C ALA A 330 -24.93 -12.45 7.03
N ARG A 331 -24.35 -13.42 6.34
CA ARG A 331 -23.00 -13.97 6.64
C ARG A 331 -21.87 -13.10 6.11
N LEU A 332 -22.09 -12.39 5.00
CA LEU A 332 -21.05 -11.63 4.31
C LEU A 332 -21.11 -10.12 4.60
N ASP A 333 -22.31 -9.58 4.81
CA ASP A 333 -22.52 -8.14 5.08
C ASP A 333 -21.66 -7.58 6.21
N PRO A 334 -21.45 -8.27 7.37
CA PRO A 334 -20.56 -7.75 8.41
C PRO A 334 -19.14 -7.43 7.91
N TYR A 335 -18.65 -8.15 6.91
CA TYR A 335 -17.34 -7.95 6.32
C TYR A 335 -17.39 -6.95 5.17
N ILE A 336 -18.37 -7.07 4.27
CA ILE A 336 -18.52 -6.19 3.10
C ILE A 336 -18.81 -4.74 3.54
N ASP A 337 -19.72 -4.54 4.49
CA ASP A 337 -20.06 -3.22 5.04
C ASP A 337 -18.86 -2.58 5.75
N ALA A 338 -18.06 -3.42 6.40
CA ALA A 338 -16.78 -3.03 6.98
C ALA A 338 -15.65 -2.96 5.94
N GLY A 339 -15.96 -2.98 4.64
CA GLY A 339 -15.01 -2.72 3.55
C GLY A 339 -13.98 -3.82 3.27
N TYR A 340 -14.23 -5.05 3.69
CA TYR A 340 -13.41 -6.21 3.34
C TYR A 340 -13.90 -6.83 2.02
N THR A 341 -13.15 -6.61 0.95
CA THR A 341 -13.51 -7.13 -0.39
C THR A 341 -12.57 -8.24 -0.88
N ASN A 342 -11.42 -8.45 -0.22
CA ASN A 342 -10.51 -9.55 -0.53
C ASN A 342 -10.91 -10.80 0.25
N LEU A 343 -12.04 -11.40 -0.14
CA LEU A 343 -12.61 -12.57 0.51
C LEU A 343 -12.31 -13.85 -0.27
N THR A 344 -11.92 -14.89 0.46
CA THR A 344 -11.84 -16.26 -0.03
C THR A 344 -13.01 -17.04 0.55
N LEU A 345 -14.03 -17.29 -0.26
CA LEU A 345 -15.25 -18.00 0.13
C LEU A 345 -15.02 -19.51 0.06
N VAL A 346 -15.11 -20.18 1.20
CA VAL A 346 -14.85 -21.62 1.25
C VAL A 346 -16.13 -22.40 0.95
N LEU A 347 -16.05 -23.33 0.01
CA LEU A 347 -17.14 -24.23 -0.36
C LEU A 347 -17.16 -25.45 0.58
N ASP A 348 -17.37 -25.20 1.87
CA ASP A 348 -17.50 -26.20 2.94
C ASP A 348 -18.59 -25.86 3.98
N ASN A 349 -19.12 -26.84 4.71
CA ASN A 349 -19.17 -28.27 4.37
C ASN A 349 -20.21 -28.50 3.27
N ILE A 350 -20.36 -29.74 2.78
CA ILE A 350 -21.38 -30.05 1.75
C ILE A 350 -22.77 -30.00 2.42
N PRO A 351 -23.70 -29.15 1.94
CA PRO A 351 -25.06 -29.06 2.49
C PRO A 351 -25.79 -30.40 2.50
N TRP A 352 -26.65 -30.59 3.50
CA TRP A 352 -27.25 -31.87 3.84
C TRP A 352 -28.16 -32.45 2.75
N CYS A 353 -28.63 -31.63 1.81
CA CYS A 353 -29.55 -32.04 0.75
C CYS A 353 -28.87 -32.66 -0.49
N PHE A 354 -27.54 -32.59 -0.61
CA PHE A 354 -26.82 -33.13 -1.78
C PHE A 354 -26.44 -34.60 -1.68
N PRO A 355 -25.94 -35.12 -0.54
CA PRO A 355 -25.56 -36.52 -0.46
C PRO A 355 -26.79 -37.43 -0.40
N GLU A 356 -26.72 -38.60 -1.02
CA GLU A 356 -27.80 -39.61 -0.94
C GLU A 356 -27.95 -40.14 0.49
N ASN A 357 -26.84 -40.30 1.20
CA ASN A 357 -26.79 -40.68 2.60
C ASN A 357 -25.81 -39.77 3.34
N THR A 358 -26.17 -39.37 4.56
CA THR A 358 -25.40 -38.39 5.32
C THR A 358 -24.50 -39.02 6.37
N VAL A 359 -23.28 -38.49 6.56
CA VAL A 359 -22.35 -38.92 7.62
C VAL A 359 -21.76 -37.71 8.30
N THR A 360 -21.93 -37.63 9.60
CA THR A 360 -21.41 -36.54 10.43
C THR A 360 -20.08 -36.95 11.03
N GLN A 361 -19.07 -36.09 10.85
CA GLN A 361 -17.82 -36.10 11.60
C GLN A 361 -17.74 -34.83 12.46
N HIS A 362 -16.62 -34.64 13.16
CA HIS A 362 -16.42 -33.55 14.12
C HIS A 362 -16.82 -32.15 13.62
N TYR A 363 -16.64 -31.86 12.33
CA TYR A 363 -16.91 -30.53 11.77
C TYR A 363 -18.21 -30.42 10.97
N GLY A 364 -18.92 -31.53 10.76
CA GLY A 364 -20.14 -31.57 9.95
C GLY A 364 -20.25 -32.77 9.03
N GLN A 365 -21.11 -32.63 8.03
CA GLN A 365 -21.33 -33.58 6.95
C GLN A 365 -20.09 -33.65 6.04
N VAL A 366 -19.64 -34.88 5.75
CA VAL A 366 -18.41 -35.15 4.97
C VAL A 366 -18.65 -35.89 3.65
N ARG A 367 -19.88 -36.35 3.37
CA ARG A 367 -20.20 -37.10 2.14
C ARG A 367 -20.23 -36.21 0.91
N ALA A 368 -19.71 -36.73 -0.19
CA ALA A 368 -19.79 -36.12 -1.53
C ALA A 368 -21.26 -35.94 -1.98
N PRO A 369 -21.56 -34.97 -2.87
CA PRO A 369 -22.87 -34.84 -3.48
C PRO A 369 -23.19 -36.09 -4.32
N ALA A 370 -24.46 -36.51 -4.35
CA ALA A 370 -24.92 -37.61 -5.19
C ALA A 370 -24.95 -37.24 -6.69
N ASP A 371 -25.23 -35.97 -7.00
CA ASP A 371 -25.23 -35.41 -8.34
C ASP A 371 -24.32 -34.16 -8.41
N PHE A 372 -23.23 -34.28 -9.15
CA PHE A 372 -22.24 -33.20 -9.32
C PHE A 372 -22.74 -32.08 -10.24
N THR A 373 -23.67 -32.36 -11.17
CA THR A 373 -24.28 -31.34 -12.03
C THR A 373 -25.22 -30.46 -11.21
N GLU A 374 -25.99 -31.08 -10.33
CA GLU A 374 -26.85 -30.35 -9.39
C GLU A 374 -26.02 -29.50 -8.41
N TRP A 375 -24.90 -30.02 -7.91
CA TRP A 375 -23.92 -29.24 -7.14
C TRP A 375 -23.42 -28.01 -7.92
N GLY A 376 -22.97 -28.20 -9.17
CA GLY A 376 -22.52 -27.09 -10.02
C GLY A 376 -23.63 -26.06 -10.27
N THR A 377 -24.88 -26.49 -10.37
CA THR A 377 -26.04 -25.59 -10.51
C THR A 377 -26.22 -24.72 -9.26
N PHE A 378 -26.08 -25.29 -8.06
CA PHE A 378 -26.08 -24.51 -6.82
C PHE A 378 -24.94 -23.50 -6.77
N VAL A 379 -23.70 -23.90 -7.09
CA VAL A 379 -22.55 -23.00 -7.09
C VAL A 379 -22.75 -21.83 -8.07
N SER A 380 -23.24 -22.11 -9.29
CA SER A 380 -23.55 -21.08 -10.28
C SER A 380 -24.62 -20.11 -9.78
N ASN A 381 -25.72 -20.62 -9.19
CA ASN A 381 -26.78 -19.78 -8.63
C ASN A 381 -26.31 -18.97 -7.42
N MET A 382 -25.40 -19.49 -6.60
CA MET A 382 -24.76 -18.73 -5.54
C MET A 382 -23.91 -17.58 -6.12
N CYS A 383 -23.13 -17.82 -7.17
CA CYS A 383 -22.40 -16.76 -7.86
C CYS A 383 -23.32 -15.67 -8.44
N VAL A 384 -24.47 -16.05 -9.01
CA VAL A 384 -25.49 -15.08 -9.45
C VAL A 384 -26.03 -14.27 -8.27
N ALA A 385 -26.34 -14.91 -7.14
CA ALA A 385 -26.78 -14.21 -5.94
C ALA A 385 -25.71 -13.23 -5.42
N LEU A 386 -24.42 -13.58 -5.47
CA LEU A 386 -23.34 -12.65 -5.12
C LEU A 386 -23.30 -11.43 -6.05
N VAL A 387 -23.55 -11.60 -7.36
CA VAL A 387 -23.66 -10.48 -8.31
C VAL A 387 -24.88 -9.61 -8.00
N ASP A 388 -26.03 -10.22 -7.69
CA ASP A 388 -27.26 -9.50 -7.36
C ASP A 388 -27.12 -8.68 -6.07
N LEU A 389 -26.42 -9.22 -5.06
CA LEU A 389 -26.20 -8.56 -3.76
C LEU A 389 -25.12 -7.48 -3.83
N TYR A 390 -23.98 -7.76 -4.46
CA TYR A 390 -22.75 -6.94 -4.32
C TYR A 390 -22.24 -6.31 -5.63
N GLY A 391 -22.90 -6.61 -6.76
CA GLY A 391 -22.48 -6.18 -8.08
C GLY A 391 -21.37 -7.03 -8.68
N PHE A 392 -21.27 -7.01 -10.01
CA PHE A 392 -20.34 -7.87 -10.77
C PHE A 392 -18.88 -7.65 -10.37
N GLU A 393 -18.41 -6.40 -10.30
CA GLU A 393 -16.99 -6.11 -10.00
C GLU A 393 -16.55 -6.66 -8.64
N THR A 394 -17.36 -6.46 -7.60
CA THR A 394 -17.07 -6.98 -6.25
C THR A 394 -17.08 -8.50 -6.25
N ALA A 395 -18.15 -9.12 -6.78
CA ALA A 395 -18.29 -10.57 -6.80
C ALA A 395 -17.18 -11.24 -7.63
N ASN A 396 -16.82 -10.64 -8.77
CA ASN A 396 -15.78 -11.13 -9.68
C ASN A 396 -14.36 -10.95 -9.11
N GLY A 397 -14.19 -10.13 -8.07
CA GLY A 397 -12.95 -9.99 -7.31
C GLY A 397 -12.79 -11.00 -6.16
N PHE A 398 -13.83 -11.76 -5.83
CA PHE A 398 -13.74 -12.79 -4.79
C PHE A 398 -12.87 -13.97 -5.23
N ARG A 399 -12.42 -14.73 -4.24
CA ARG A 399 -11.73 -15.99 -4.40
C ARG A 399 -12.58 -17.12 -3.81
N PHE A 400 -12.35 -18.33 -4.28
CA PHE A 400 -13.08 -19.50 -3.84
C PHE A 400 -12.11 -20.64 -3.52
N ARG A 401 -12.36 -21.33 -2.41
CA ARG A 401 -11.58 -22.50 -2.00
C ARG A 401 -12.47 -23.72 -1.92
N GLN A 402 -12.14 -24.79 -2.65
CA GLN A 402 -12.91 -26.03 -2.59
C GLN A 402 -12.57 -26.83 -1.33
N GLY A 403 -13.31 -26.60 -0.26
CA GLY A 403 -13.17 -27.35 0.99
C GLY A 403 -12.08 -26.87 1.94
N THR A 404 -11.97 -27.57 3.07
CA THR A 404 -10.96 -27.35 4.11
C THR A 404 -10.37 -28.71 4.51
N GLU A 405 -9.04 -28.86 4.42
CA GLU A 405 -8.32 -30.07 4.82
C GLU A 405 -8.89 -31.39 4.23
N CYS A 406 -9.43 -31.34 3.00
CA CYS A 406 -10.15 -32.46 2.36
C CYS A 406 -9.26 -33.63 1.95
N GLN A 407 -7.94 -33.60 2.21
CA GLN A 407 -7.11 -34.79 2.10
C GLN A 407 -7.57 -35.91 3.03
N SER A 408 -8.22 -35.59 4.15
CA SER A 408 -8.69 -36.52 5.18
C SER A 408 -10.18 -36.86 5.07
N ARG A 409 -10.53 -38.13 5.32
CA ARG A 409 -11.92 -38.63 5.45
C ARG A 409 -12.72 -37.96 6.55
N GLU A 410 -12.05 -37.33 7.51
CA GLU A 410 -12.70 -36.54 8.58
C GLU A 410 -13.32 -35.24 8.05
N ARG A 411 -12.92 -34.79 6.85
CA ARG A 411 -13.39 -33.56 6.20
C ARG A 411 -14.12 -33.83 4.88
N PHE A 412 -13.72 -34.86 4.15
CA PHE A 412 -14.37 -35.32 2.92
C PHE A 412 -14.24 -36.83 2.76
N ASP A 413 -15.32 -37.59 2.91
CA ASP A 413 -15.33 -39.07 2.87
C ASP A 413 -15.63 -39.66 1.46
N GLY A 414 -15.51 -38.84 0.40
CA GLY A 414 -15.61 -39.30 -0.99
C GLY A 414 -14.34 -40.02 -1.48
N SER A 415 -14.36 -40.51 -2.70
CA SER A 415 -13.17 -40.96 -3.42
C SER A 415 -12.41 -39.78 -4.02
N GLN A 416 -11.14 -40.00 -4.38
CA GLN A 416 -10.34 -39.01 -5.10
C GLN A 416 -11.01 -38.54 -6.40
N THR A 417 -11.62 -39.45 -7.16
CA THR A 417 -12.37 -39.10 -8.37
C THR A 417 -13.60 -38.25 -8.07
N GLU A 418 -14.32 -38.53 -6.97
CA GLU A 418 -15.45 -37.68 -6.55
C GLU A 418 -14.97 -36.30 -6.10
N TYR A 419 -13.78 -36.19 -5.50
CA TYR A 419 -13.17 -34.89 -5.22
C TYR A 419 -12.81 -34.14 -6.52
N PHE A 420 -12.24 -34.81 -7.53
CA PHE A 420 -11.96 -34.17 -8.83
C PHE A 420 -13.24 -33.67 -9.49
N LYS A 421 -14.35 -34.43 -9.39
CA LYS A 421 -15.65 -34.01 -9.88
C LYS A 421 -16.17 -32.77 -9.16
N ILE A 422 -16.22 -32.75 -7.82
CA ILE A 422 -16.73 -31.56 -7.11
C ILE A 422 -15.87 -30.32 -7.41
N TYR A 423 -14.55 -30.49 -7.55
CA TYR A 423 -13.63 -29.43 -7.96
C TYR A 423 -13.95 -28.89 -9.36
N ASP A 424 -14.05 -29.75 -10.37
CA ASP A 424 -14.31 -29.35 -11.75
C ASP A 424 -15.68 -28.69 -11.93
N TYR A 425 -16.72 -29.24 -11.30
CA TYR A 425 -18.07 -28.66 -11.38
C TYR A 425 -18.16 -27.32 -10.66
N SER A 426 -17.48 -27.13 -9.53
CA SER A 426 -17.37 -25.82 -8.88
C SER A 426 -16.61 -24.83 -9.75
N ALA A 427 -15.46 -25.22 -10.31
CA ALA A 427 -14.63 -24.34 -11.14
C ALA A 427 -15.39 -23.86 -12.38
N ALA A 428 -16.05 -24.78 -13.09
CA ALA A 428 -16.84 -24.47 -14.28
C ALA A 428 -18.02 -23.56 -13.95
N ALA A 429 -18.73 -23.84 -12.84
CA ALA A 429 -19.85 -23.02 -12.38
C ALA A 429 -19.42 -21.59 -12.04
N ILE A 430 -18.33 -21.43 -11.27
CA ILE A 430 -17.79 -20.12 -10.91
C ILE A 430 -17.36 -19.34 -12.16
N ARG A 431 -16.52 -19.94 -13.02
CA ARG A 431 -16.00 -19.24 -14.22
C ARG A 431 -17.09 -18.87 -15.22
N SER A 432 -18.24 -19.57 -15.22
CA SER A 432 -19.38 -19.23 -16.08
C SER A 432 -20.08 -17.92 -15.69
N VAL A 433 -19.99 -17.51 -14.42
CA VAL A 433 -20.64 -16.30 -13.88
C VAL A 433 -19.62 -15.22 -13.54
N LEU A 434 -18.49 -15.62 -12.95
CA LEU A 434 -17.42 -14.79 -12.40
C LEU A 434 -16.07 -15.18 -13.02
N PRO A 435 -15.81 -14.84 -14.29
CA PRO A 435 -14.63 -15.29 -15.02
C PRO A 435 -13.30 -14.76 -14.43
N GLY A 436 -13.32 -13.70 -13.62
CA GLY A 436 -12.14 -13.14 -12.95
C GLY A 436 -11.91 -13.65 -11.51
N ALA A 437 -12.86 -14.40 -10.93
CA ALA A 437 -12.73 -14.90 -9.57
C ALA A 437 -11.60 -15.94 -9.47
N GLY A 438 -10.81 -15.87 -8.39
CA GLY A 438 -9.78 -16.88 -8.11
C GLY A 438 -10.38 -18.18 -7.60
N PHE A 439 -9.80 -19.33 -7.95
CA PHE A 439 -10.24 -20.65 -7.51
C PHE A 439 -9.06 -21.57 -7.20
N GLY A 440 -9.13 -22.26 -6.06
CA GLY A 440 -8.09 -23.18 -5.64
C GLY A 440 -8.63 -24.32 -4.77
N PRO A 441 -7.79 -25.33 -4.49
CA PRO A 441 -8.16 -26.51 -3.73
C PRO A 441 -8.24 -26.22 -2.23
N PHE A 442 -8.66 -27.23 -1.44
CA PHE A 442 -8.56 -27.18 0.02
C PHE A 442 -7.14 -26.83 0.48
N ASN A 443 -7.03 -26.25 1.67
CA ASN A 443 -5.76 -26.14 2.38
C ASN A 443 -5.31 -27.49 2.92
N ASN A 444 -4.13 -27.96 2.51
CA ASN A 444 -3.62 -29.27 2.91
C ASN A 444 -3.11 -29.27 4.37
N ALA A 445 -3.58 -30.18 5.23
CA ALA A 445 -3.27 -30.16 6.67
C ALA A 445 -1.91 -30.75 7.08
N GLY A 446 -0.84 -30.43 6.34
CA GLY A 446 0.57 -30.74 6.64
C GLY A 446 0.82 -31.92 7.59
N GLY A 447 1.59 -31.68 8.65
CA GLY A 447 1.96 -32.66 9.68
C GLY A 447 0.85 -33.05 10.66
N LYS A 448 -0.36 -32.50 10.55
CA LYS A 448 -1.50 -32.80 11.45
C LYS A 448 -2.39 -33.92 10.90
N SER A 449 -2.38 -34.17 9.59
CA SER A 449 -3.23 -35.20 9.00
C SER A 449 -2.84 -36.61 9.48
N ASN A 450 -3.85 -37.46 9.73
CA ASN A 450 -3.63 -38.89 9.95
C ASN A 450 -3.46 -39.57 8.56
N PRO A 451 -2.26 -40.04 8.18
CA PRO A 451 -2.04 -40.56 6.83
C PRO A 451 -2.94 -41.75 6.48
N SER A 452 -3.35 -42.54 7.49
CA SER A 452 -4.26 -43.68 7.29
C SER A 452 -5.72 -43.27 7.01
N ALA A 453 -6.08 -42.03 7.33
CA ALA A 453 -7.39 -41.45 7.04
C ALA A 453 -7.41 -40.65 5.73
N ASN A 454 -6.26 -40.50 5.04
CA ASN A 454 -6.21 -39.70 3.83
C ASN A 454 -6.78 -40.46 2.61
N ASN A 455 -7.54 -39.76 1.78
CA ASN A 455 -8.26 -40.29 0.61
C ASN A 455 -8.22 -39.39 -0.64
N VAL A 456 -7.75 -38.15 -0.49
CA VAL A 456 -7.54 -37.21 -1.60
C VAL A 456 -6.09 -36.75 -1.58
N ASP A 457 -5.38 -36.96 -2.68
CA ASP A 457 -4.01 -36.48 -2.89
C ASP A 457 -4.02 -35.18 -3.70
N MET A 458 -3.43 -34.11 -3.14
CA MET A 458 -3.29 -32.80 -3.77
C MET A 458 -2.42 -32.85 -5.03
N PHE A 459 -1.37 -33.67 -5.03
CA PHE A 459 -0.46 -33.77 -6.18
C PHE A 459 -1.18 -34.35 -7.40
N ALA A 460 -1.98 -35.40 -7.19
CA ALA A 460 -2.81 -35.96 -8.24
C ALA A 460 -3.90 -34.99 -8.71
N LEU A 461 -4.41 -34.11 -7.83
CA LEU A 461 -5.31 -33.02 -8.24
C LEU A 461 -4.59 -32.02 -9.14
N ALA A 462 -3.37 -31.61 -8.80
CA ALA A 462 -2.56 -30.72 -9.62
C ALA A 462 -2.31 -31.32 -11.02
N GLU A 463 -1.96 -32.61 -11.10
CA GLU A 463 -1.79 -33.33 -12.37
C GLU A 463 -3.11 -33.39 -13.18
N HIS A 464 -4.25 -33.63 -12.51
CA HIS A 464 -5.57 -33.57 -13.15
C HIS A 464 -5.89 -32.17 -13.70
N CYS A 465 -5.62 -31.12 -12.93
CA CYS A 465 -5.85 -29.74 -13.35
C CYS A 465 -4.90 -29.29 -14.48
N ALA A 466 -3.69 -29.85 -14.53
CA ALA A 466 -2.69 -29.54 -15.56
C ALA A 466 -2.98 -30.19 -16.92
N GLY A 467 -3.39 -31.46 -16.93
CA GLY A 467 -3.50 -32.25 -18.17
C GLY A 467 -4.63 -33.27 -18.22
N GLY A 468 -5.42 -33.40 -17.15
CA GLY A 468 -6.62 -34.25 -17.12
C GLY A 468 -7.77 -33.65 -17.94
N ILE A 469 -8.84 -34.44 -18.13
CA ILE A 469 -10.08 -33.95 -18.74
C ILE A 469 -11.05 -33.57 -17.63
N SER A 470 -11.52 -32.33 -17.64
CA SER A 470 -12.51 -31.82 -16.68
C SER A 470 -13.80 -32.63 -16.77
N TYR A 471 -14.29 -33.12 -15.63
CA TYR A 471 -15.56 -33.85 -15.54
C TYR A 471 -16.79 -32.97 -15.82
N ALA A 472 -16.65 -31.65 -15.77
CA ALA A 472 -17.72 -30.69 -15.98
C ALA A 472 -17.77 -30.17 -17.42
N THR A 473 -16.62 -29.80 -17.99
CA THR A 473 -16.56 -29.18 -19.33
C THR A 473 -16.21 -30.17 -20.44
N GLY A 474 -15.55 -31.28 -20.11
CA GLY A 474 -14.97 -32.20 -21.10
C GLY A 474 -13.71 -31.65 -21.80
N GLU A 475 -13.21 -30.49 -21.37
CA GLU A 475 -11.99 -29.87 -21.88
C GLU A 475 -10.77 -30.29 -21.05
N THR A 476 -9.56 -30.03 -21.55
CA THR A 476 -8.32 -30.32 -20.81
C THR A 476 -8.06 -29.24 -19.76
N GLY A 477 -7.80 -29.70 -18.53
CA GLY A 477 -7.41 -28.88 -17.39
C GLY A 477 -8.55 -28.20 -16.64
N SER A 478 -8.22 -27.69 -15.46
CA SER A 478 -9.10 -26.93 -14.56
C SER A 478 -8.29 -25.82 -13.86
N PRO A 479 -8.91 -24.68 -13.49
CA PRO A 479 -8.23 -23.60 -12.77
C PRO A 479 -7.54 -24.07 -11.49
N PHE A 480 -6.36 -23.51 -11.19
CA PHE A 480 -5.57 -23.79 -10.00
C PHE A 480 -4.76 -22.53 -9.65
N ASP A 481 -5.40 -21.53 -9.04
CA ASP A 481 -4.83 -20.19 -8.90
C ASP A 481 -3.92 -20.04 -7.65
N PHE A 482 -4.01 -20.96 -6.69
CA PHE A 482 -3.20 -20.93 -5.45
C PHE A 482 -3.08 -22.31 -4.79
N ILE A 483 -2.03 -22.50 -3.99
CA ILE A 483 -1.81 -23.68 -3.13
C ILE A 483 -1.86 -23.22 -1.67
N ALA A 484 -2.79 -23.77 -0.90
CA ALA A 484 -2.95 -23.45 0.51
C ALA A 484 -2.50 -24.61 1.42
N ILE A 485 -1.89 -24.30 2.57
CA ILE A 485 -1.51 -25.26 3.61
C ILE A 485 -2.13 -24.85 4.95
N SER A 486 -2.54 -25.83 5.77
CA SER A 486 -2.66 -25.66 7.23
C SER A 486 -1.37 -26.15 7.89
N SER A 487 -0.52 -25.22 8.33
CA SER A 487 0.80 -25.52 8.88
C SER A 487 0.76 -25.46 10.40
N TYR A 488 0.89 -26.63 11.04
CA TYR A 488 0.81 -26.76 12.49
C TYR A 488 1.93 -27.61 13.05
N VAL A 489 2.36 -27.22 14.24
CA VAL A 489 3.14 -28.09 15.12
C VAL A 489 2.23 -28.64 16.22
N ALA A 490 2.05 -29.96 16.22
CA ALA A 490 1.10 -30.65 17.10
C ALA A 490 1.57 -32.03 17.59
N GLN A 491 2.74 -32.52 17.16
CA GLN A 491 3.21 -33.88 17.43
C GLN A 491 4.11 -33.92 18.67
N PRO A 492 3.74 -34.66 19.73
CA PRO A 492 4.59 -34.83 20.91
C PRO A 492 5.91 -35.55 20.57
N GLY A 493 6.98 -35.23 21.30
CA GLY A 493 8.28 -35.88 21.17
C GLY A 493 9.15 -35.40 20.01
N HIS A 494 8.68 -34.41 19.24
CA HIS A 494 9.45 -33.78 18.17
C HIS A 494 9.82 -32.35 18.55
N PRO A 495 11.09 -31.93 18.35
CA PRO A 495 11.47 -30.54 18.54
C PRO A 495 10.73 -29.65 17.55
N HIS A 496 10.17 -28.55 18.04
CA HIS A 496 9.50 -27.54 17.22
C HIS A 496 10.52 -26.68 16.46
N ASN A 497 11.23 -27.27 15.50
CA ASN A 497 12.29 -26.61 14.74
C ASN A 497 11.70 -25.73 13.62
N PRO A 498 11.86 -24.39 13.66
CA PRO A 498 11.36 -23.48 12.63
C PRO A 498 11.86 -23.82 11.22
N ALA A 499 13.17 -24.05 11.05
CA ALA A 499 13.76 -24.33 9.74
C ALA A 499 13.20 -25.61 9.10
N ALA A 500 13.01 -26.66 9.91
CA ALA A 500 12.41 -27.91 9.42
C ALA A 500 10.95 -27.71 8.98
N GLN A 501 10.20 -26.83 9.65
CA GLN A 501 8.84 -26.48 9.24
C GLN A 501 8.83 -25.70 7.92
N VAL A 502 9.76 -24.74 7.77
CA VAL A 502 9.92 -23.97 6.53
C VAL A 502 10.21 -24.91 5.35
N ASP A 503 11.16 -25.82 5.50
CA ASP A 503 11.52 -26.78 4.45
C ASP A 503 10.34 -27.69 4.09
N GLN A 504 9.63 -28.22 5.10
CA GLN A 504 8.47 -29.08 4.87
C GLN A 504 7.39 -28.39 4.02
N ASP A 505 7.02 -27.16 4.38
CA ASP A 505 5.92 -26.45 3.71
C ASP A 505 6.36 -25.94 2.32
N ALA A 506 7.61 -25.46 2.19
CA ALA A 506 8.16 -25.01 0.92
C ALA A 506 8.33 -26.16 -0.07
N ASP A 507 8.84 -27.30 0.37
CA ASP A 507 9.01 -28.49 -0.49
C ASP A 507 7.64 -29.03 -0.96
N PHE A 508 6.59 -28.88 -0.15
CA PHE A 508 5.22 -29.21 -0.58
C PHE A 508 4.72 -28.27 -1.68
N TRP A 509 4.96 -26.96 -1.57
CA TRP A 509 4.63 -26.02 -2.64
C TRP A 509 5.38 -26.35 -3.91
N ASP A 510 6.70 -26.50 -3.85
CA ASP A 510 7.55 -26.75 -5.00
C ASP A 510 7.15 -28.07 -5.69
N ALA A 511 6.94 -29.14 -4.93
CA ALA A 511 6.44 -30.40 -5.48
C ALA A 511 5.07 -30.25 -6.15
N THR A 512 4.17 -29.42 -5.62
CA THR A 512 2.86 -29.20 -6.26
C THR A 512 2.99 -28.40 -7.54
N ILE A 513 3.81 -27.34 -7.54
CA ILE A 513 4.05 -26.47 -8.69
C ILE A 513 4.73 -27.22 -9.83
N ASP A 514 5.69 -28.11 -9.52
CA ASP A 514 6.38 -28.95 -10.52
C ASP A 514 5.45 -29.84 -11.35
N ARG A 515 4.18 -30.01 -10.93
CA ARG A 515 3.15 -30.79 -11.62
C ARG A 515 2.21 -29.93 -12.46
N LEU A 516 2.30 -28.61 -12.34
CA LEU A 516 1.49 -27.65 -13.09
C LEU A 516 2.27 -27.16 -14.32
N PRO A 517 1.58 -26.66 -15.37
CA PRO A 517 2.25 -26.04 -16.50
C PRO A 517 3.09 -24.83 -16.08
N GLU A 518 4.26 -24.63 -16.68
CA GLU A 518 5.14 -23.46 -16.39
C GLU A 518 4.46 -22.09 -16.61
N THR A 519 3.37 -22.06 -17.38
CA THR A 519 2.57 -20.86 -17.63
C THR A 519 1.60 -20.52 -16.50
N CYS A 520 1.42 -21.41 -15.52
CA CYS A 520 0.55 -21.17 -14.38
C CYS A 520 1.29 -20.33 -13.33
N ASP A 521 0.79 -19.12 -13.08
CA ASP A 521 1.20 -18.30 -11.95
C ASP A 521 0.36 -18.70 -10.74
N VAL A 522 0.99 -19.37 -9.77
CA VAL A 522 0.29 -20.02 -8.65
C VAL A 522 0.77 -19.42 -7.34
N SER A 523 -0.16 -18.87 -6.57
CA SER A 523 0.18 -18.27 -5.28
C SER A 523 0.48 -19.32 -4.20
N ARG A 524 1.58 -19.15 -3.47
CA ARG A 524 1.95 -19.96 -2.30
C ARG A 524 1.33 -19.39 -1.03
N GLU A 525 0.44 -20.12 -0.38
CA GLU A 525 -0.35 -19.58 0.74
C GLU A 525 -0.39 -20.49 1.97
N ILE A 526 -0.42 -19.87 3.16
CA ILE A 526 -0.70 -20.51 4.44
C ILE A 526 -2.05 -20.01 4.93
N HIS A 527 -3.07 -20.86 4.95
CA HIS A 527 -4.45 -20.45 5.31
C HIS A 527 -4.80 -20.70 6.77
N GLU A 528 -4.03 -21.58 7.43
CA GLU A 528 -4.14 -21.82 8.87
C GLU A 528 -2.73 -22.07 9.40
N PHE A 529 -2.41 -21.49 10.56
CA PHE A 529 -1.06 -21.55 11.11
C PHE A 529 -1.06 -21.53 12.63
N GLY A 530 -0.12 -22.28 13.22
CA GLY A 530 0.25 -22.05 14.60
C GLY A 530 0.83 -23.27 15.30
N ILE A 531 1.17 -23.06 16.55
CA ILE A 531 1.55 -24.13 17.47
C ILE A 531 0.25 -24.58 18.15
N LEU A 532 -0.05 -25.89 18.11
CA LEU A 532 -1.26 -26.44 18.72
C LEU A 532 -0.97 -27.15 20.03
N LYS A 533 0.20 -27.78 20.13
CA LYS A 533 0.67 -28.51 21.32
C LYS A 533 2.16 -28.30 21.46
N CYS A 534 2.68 -28.23 22.68
CA CYS A 534 4.12 -28.20 22.93
C CYS A 534 4.77 -29.56 22.66
N GLU A 535 6.10 -29.62 22.81
CA GLU A 535 6.92 -30.81 22.58
C GLU A 535 6.53 -31.98 23.51
N SER A 536 5.91 -31.68 24.66
CA SER A 536 5.39 -32.68 25.62
C SER A 536 3.94 -33.11 25.34
N GLY A 537 3.29 -32.50 24.34
CA GLY A 537 1.91 -32.79 23.95
C GLY A 537 0.83 -31.97 24.65
N LEU A 538 1.19 -31.01 25.52
CA LEU A 538 0.25 -30.12 26.19
C LEU A 538 -0.28 -29.05 25.21
N PRO A 539 -1.60 -28.81 25.11
CA PRO A 539 -2.15 -27.80 24.20
C PRO A 539 -1.65 -26.39 24.51
N THR A 540 -1.12 -25.70 23.50
CA THR A 540 -0.62 -24.34 23.64
C THR A 540 -0.40 -23.68 22.28
N GLY A 541 -0.57 -22.36 22.23
CA GLY A 541 -0.12 -21.50 21.12
C GLY A 541 1.26 -20.87 21.35
N GLU A 542 1.95 -21.22 22.44
CA GLU A 542 3.20 -20.60 22.90
C GLU A 542 3.14 -19.05 22.95
N PRO A 543 2.26 -18.45 23.77
CA PRO A 543 2.02 -17.01 23.72
C PRO A 543 3.18 -16.13 24.22
N GLY A 544 4.29 -16.71 24.66
CA GLY A 544 5.51 -16.01 25.09
C GLY A 544 6.65 -16.02 24.06
N ALA A 545 7.87 -15.77 24.52
CA ALA A 545 9.03 -15.55 23.66
C ALA A 545 9.36 -16.71 22.71
N ARG A 546 9.16 -17.96 23.14
CA ARG A 546 9.35 -19.15 22.29
C ARG A 546 8.47 -19.11 21.05
N GLY A 547 7.18 -18.81 21.21
CA GLY A 547 6.28 -18.66 20.09
C GLY A 547 6.62 -17.46 19.22
N ALA A 548 7.09 -16.34 19.80
CA ALA A 548 7.47 -15.17 19.01
C ALA A 548 8.66 -15.48 18.08
N ALA A 549 9.71 -16.10 18.62
CA ALA A 549 10.88 -16.50 17.84
C ALA A 549 10.52 -17.57 16.80
N TRP A 550 9.68 -18.54 17.16
CA TRP A 550 9.23 -19.57 16.21
C TRP A 550 8.40 -18.98 15.06
N HIS A 551 7.38 -18.15 15.36
CA HIS A 551 6.55 -17.52 14.33
C HIS A 551 7.38 -16.59 13.43
N MET A 552 8.31 -15.81 14.01
CA MET A 552 9.20 -14.94 13.24
C MET A 552 10.06 -15.75 12.27
N GLN A 553 10.74 -16.80 12.76
CA GLN A 553 11.61 -17.63 11.92
C GLN A 553 10.85 -18.38 10.83
N THR A 554 9.71 -18.98 11.18
CA THR A 554 8.93 -19.75 10.22
C THR A 554 8.26 -18.86 9.18
N ILE A 555 7.59 -17.77 9.56
CA ILE A 555 6.87 -16.92 8.58
C ILE A 555 7.83 -16.16 7.68
N LEU A 556 8.91 -15.59 8.23
CA LEU A 556 9.88 -14.88 7.42
C LEU A 556 10.75 -15.84 6.59
N GLY A 557 11.05 -17.04 7.10
CA GLY A 557 11.69 -18.10 6.31
C GLY A 557 10.82 -18.61 5.16
N LEU A 558 9.51 -18.77 5.38
CA LEU A 558 8.58 -19.07 4.29
C LEU A 558 8.50 -17.92 3.28
N ARG A 559 8.64 -16.67 3.73
CA ARG A 559 8.73 -15.52 2.81
C ARG A 559 9.98 -15.60 1.94
N GLU A 560 11.15 -16.01 2.47
CA GLU A 560 12.36 -16.29 1.67
C GLU A 560 12.16 -17.43 0.65
N ARG A 561 11.18 -18.29 0.88
CA ARG A 561 10.76 -19.39 -0.02
C ARG A 561 9.56 -19.04 -0.91
N GLY A 562 9.17 -17.75 -0.97
CA GLY A 562 8.15 -17.27 -1.90
C GLY A 562 6.71 -17.29 -1.37
N LEU A 563 6.48 -17.27 -0.05
CA LEU A 563 5.15 -17.12 0.54
C LEU A 563 4.47 -15.80 0.10
N ASP A 564 3.28 -15.90 -0.49
CA ASP A 564 2.52 -14.77 -1.02
C ASP A 564 1.39 -14.30 -0.10
N ARG A 565 0.74 -15.22 0.63
CA ARG A 565 -0.32 -14.88 1.60
C ARG A 565 -0.28 -15.76 2.83
N TYR A 566 -0.35 -15.12 3.98
CA TYR A 566 -0.39 -15.72 5.30
C TYR A 566 -1.65 -15.29 6.03
N TYR A 567 -2.42 -16.28 6.47
CA TYR A 567 -3.62 -16.09 7.27
C TYR A 567 -3.32 -16.52 8.72
N HIS A 568 -3.25 -15.54 9.60
CA HIS A 568 -2.80 -15.71 10.99
C HIS A 568 -3.96 -16.05 11.95
N TRP A 569 -3.60 -16.54 13.14
CA TRP A 569 -4.52 -16.82 14.26
C TRP A 569 -4.05 -16.22 15.58
N GLY A 570 -5.01 -16.06 16.50
CA GLY A 570 -4.72 -15.97 17.93
C GLY A 570 -3.96 -14.71 18.32
N ILE A 571 -4.27 -13.56 17.71
CA ILE A 571 -3.67 -12.26 18.05
C ILE A 571 -3.84 -11.91 19.53
N PHE A 572 -4.99 -12.25 20.09
CA PHE A 572 -5.38 -11.94 21.45
C PHE A 572 -5.74 -13.20 22.23
N ASP A 573 -5.16 -13.34 23.42
CA ASP A 573 -5.56 -14.35 24.40
C ASP A 573 -6.65 -13.77 25.29
N ARG A 574 -7.83 -14.39 25.24
CA ARG A 574 -9.06 -13.86 25.86
C ARG A 574 -9.42 -14.65 27.10
N PHE A 575 -9.80 -13.95 28.17
CA PHE A 575 -10.29 -14.57 29.39
C PHE A 575 -11.41 -13.75 30.01
N ARG A 576 -12.33 -14.42 30.69
CA ARG A 576 -13.47 -13.77 31.36
C ARG A 576 -13.24 -13.69 32.86
N THR A 577 -13.73 -12.61 33.44
CA THR A 577 -13.89 -12.41 34.88
C THR A 577 -15.32 -11.97 35.17
N THR A 578 -15.66 -11.86 36.45
CA THR A 578 -16.90 -11.24 36.95
C THR A 578 -17.07 -9.79 36.49
N ARG A 579 -15.98 -9.12 36.07
CA ARG A 579 -15.98 -7.74 35.56
C ARG A 579 -16.11 -7.62 34.04
N GLY A 580 -16.06 -8.73 33.30
CA GLY A 580 -16.17 -8.72 31.84
C GLY A 580 -15.14 -9.61 31.13
N LEU A 581 -15.14 -9.51 29.80
CA LEU A 581 -14.17 -10.15 28.93
C LEU A 581 -12.93 -9.26 28.81
N HIS A 582 -11.76 -9.85 28.92
CA HIS A 582 -10.47 -9.18 28.80
C HIS A 582 -9.62 -9.86 27.75
N SER A 583 -8.69 -9.12 27.15
CA SER A 583 -7.72 -9.63 26.19
C SER A 583 -6.30 -9.13 26.49
N VAL A 584 -5.33 -9.98 26.19
CA VAL A 584 -3.90 -9.66 26.23
C VAL A 584 -3.23 -10.14 24.95
N LEU A 585 -2.35 -9.30 24.40
CA LEU A 585 -1.62 -9.58 23.16
C LEU A 585 -0.74 -10.82 23.31
N THR A 586 -0.83 -11.75 22.37
CA THR A 586 0.02 -12.94 22.31
C THR A 586 1.38 -12.64 21.65
N SER A 587 2.25 -13.64 21.63
CA SER A 587 3.51 -13.60 20.87
C SER A 587 3.32 -13.39 19.37
N SER A 588 2.34 -14.07 18.75
CA SER A 588 1.99 -13.88 17.33
C SER A 588 1.44 -12.47 17.09
N GLY A 589 0.61 -11.96 18.01
CA GLY A 589 0.12 -10.58 17.97
C GLY A 589 1.22 -9.53 18.12
N TRP A 590 2.20 -9.76 18.99
CA TRP A 590 3.39 -8.89 19.11
C TRP A 590 4.19 -8.89 17.81
N PHE A 591 4.48 -10.07 17.25
CA PHE A 591 5.21 -10.19 16.00
C PHE A 591 4.50 -9.44 14.87
N LEU A 592 3.19 -9.66 14.68
CA LEU A 592 2.42 -8.99 13.64
C LEU A 592 2.30 -7.48 13.84
N ALA A 593 2.17 -7.01 15.08
CA ALA A 593 2.21 -5.59 15.39
C ALA A 593 3.52 -4.92 14.95
N THR A 594 4.64 -5.62 15.13
CA THR A 594 5.94 -5.15 14.64
C THR A 594 6.05 -5.23 13.12
N LEU A 595 5.67 -6.37 12.53
CA LEU A 595 5.77 -6.66 11.10
C LEU A 595 4.96 -5.68 10.25
N ASP A 596 3.82 -5.20 10.75
CA ASP A 596 2.96 -4.24 10.06
C ASP A 596 3.65 -2.90 9.75
N ARG A 597 4.81 -2.62 10.38
CA ARG A 597 5.67 -1.48 10.02
C ARG A 597 6.34 -1.62 8.66
N SER A 598 6.56 -2.85 8.20
CA SER A 598 7.19 -3.18 6.92
C SER A 598 6.25 -3.05 5.70
N ARG A 599 4.97 -2.74 5.90
CA ARG A 599 4.02 -2.54 4.79
C ARG A 599 4.58 -1.52 3.79
N GLY A 600 4.75 -1.93 2.53
CA GLY A 600 5.24 -1.09 1.43
C GLY A 600 6.77 -1.03 1.27
N GLY A 601 7.51 -1.71 2.15
CA GLY A 601 8.97 -1.76 2.04
C GLY A 601 9.48 -2.89 1.14
N GLU A 602 10.77 -2.84 0.86
CA GLU A 602 11.55 -3.80 0.09
C GLU A 602 12.24 -4.79 1.01
N GLY A 603 12.00 -6.08 0.78
CA GLY A 603 12.47 -7.14 1.67
C GLY A 603 13.92 -7.56 1.42
N TYR A 604 14.65 -7.83 2.49
CA TYR A 604 16.03 -8.30 2.46
C TYR A 604 16.28 -9.41 3.48
N SER A 605 16.96 -10.48 3.09
CA SER A 605 17.55 -11.46 3.99
C SER A 605 19.00 -11.10 4.29
N PHE A 606 19.34 -10.97 5.57
CA PHE A 606 20.66 -10.54 6.02
C PHE A 606 21.52 -11.72 6.44
N THR A 607 22.78 -11.68 6.05
CA THR A 607 23.77 -12.63 6.55
C THR A 607 24.05 -12.35 8.03
N VAL A 608 23.95 -13.40 8.85
CA VAL A 608 24.34 -13.38 10.26
C VAL A 608 25.54 -14.29 10.47
N THR A 609 26.44 -13.95 11.39
CA THR A 609 27.54 -14.86 11.75
C THR A 609 27.01 -16.12 12.43
N ASP A 610 27.69 -17.25 12.22
CA ASP A 610 27.33 -18.51 12.87
C ASP A 610 27.20 -18.36 14.41
N PRO A 611 26.19 -18.99 15.03
CA PRO A 611 26.04 -19.01 16.47
C PRO A 611 27.19 -19.76 17.15
N ALA A 612 27.45 -19.44 18.41
CA ALA A 612 28.39 -20.19 19.23
C ALA A 612 27.88 -21.61 19.53
N GLU A 613 26.58 -21.78 19.79
CA GLU A 613 25.91 -23.07 19.91
C GLU A 613 25.29 -23.49 18.56
N PRO A 614 25.79 -24.57 17.91
CA PRO A 614 25.30 -24.99 16.59
C PRO A 614 23.82 -25.41 16.54
N SER A 615 23.23 -25.74 17.69
CA SER A 615 21.80 -26.06 17.78
C SER A 615 20.89 -24.82 17.86
N THR A 616 21.45 -23.64 18.12
CA THR A 616 20.71 -22.38 18.10
C THR A 616 20.55 -21.89 16.67
N GLN A 617 19.34 -21.49 16.30
CA GLN A 617 19.01 -20.91 15.00
C GLN A 617 18.94 -19.39 15.13
N LEU A 618 19.76 -18.71 14.33
CA LEU A 618 19.75 -17.26 14.17
C LEU A 618 19.16 -16.91 12.80
N GLN A 619 18.31 -15.89 12.76
CA GLN A 619 17.79 -15.34 11.50
C GLN A 619 17.72 -13.82 11.60
N ALA A 620 17.98 -13.12 10.49
CA ALA A 620 17.72 -11.69 10.37
C ALA A 620 17.18 -11.35 8.98
N ILE A 621 15.99 -10.77 8.93
CA ILE A 621 15.30 -10.36 7.71
C ILE A 621 14.79 -8.95 7.93
N GLY A 622 14.82 -8.09 6.91
CA GLY A 622 14.39 -6.71 7.04
C GLY A 622 13.60 -6.18 5.87
N SER A 623 13.09 -4.98 6.08
CA SER A 623 12.27 -4.22 5.14
C SER A 623 12.82 -2.81 5.03
N ALA A 624 13.40 -2.48 3.89
CA ALA A 624 13.89 -1.16 3.56
C ALA A 624 12.76 -0.28 3.01
N HIS A 625 12.73 0.96 3.44
CA HIS A 625 11.93 2.03 2.89
C HIS A 625 12.87 3.18 2.55
N THR A 626 12.41 4.16 1.78
CA THR A 626 13.22 5.32 1.39
C THR A 626 13.92 6.00 2.58
N ASN A 627 13.27 6.09 3.75
CA ASN A 627 13.79 6.80 4.92
C ASN A 627 13.86 5.94 6.19
N ALA A 628 13.71 4.62 6.08
CA ALA A 628 13.74 3.74 7.25
C ALA A 628 14.14 2.31 6.87
N LEU A 629 14.85 1.63 7.75
CA LEU A 629 15.10 0.19 7.66
C LEU A 629 14.60 -0.48 8.93
N TRP A 630 13.76 -1.50 8.76
CA TRP A 630 13.33 -2.39 9.84
C TRP A 630 14.05 -3.73 9.70
N ILE A 631 14.64 -4.26 10.78
CA ILE A 631 15.28 -5.59 10.77
C ILE A 631 14.69 -6.42 11.91
N TYR A 632 14.15 -7.58 11.56
CA TYR A 632 13.59 -8.58 12.46
C TYR A 632 14.65 -9.66 12.63
N ALA A 633 15.18 -9.79 13.86
CA ALA A 633 16.16 -10.82 14.18
C ALA A 633 15.70 -11.65 15.37
N SER A 634 16.05 -12.93 15.39
CA SER A 634 15.67 -13.84 16.46
C SER A 634 16.73 -14.89 16.71
N ALA A 635 16.76 -15.39 17.95
CA ALA A 635 17.49 -16.58 18.33
C ALA A 635 16.52 -17.62 18.90
N PHE A 636 16.56 -18.84 18.37
CA PHE A 636 15.69 -19.94 18.76
C PHE A 636 16.51 -21.21 18.98
N ASN A 637 16.34 -21.88 20.12
CA ASN A 637 16.91 -23.20 20.34
C ASN A 637 15.78 -24.25 20.46
N PRO A 638 15.85 -25.37 19.74
CA PRO A 638 14.92 -26.48 19.89
C PRO A 638 14.82 -27.01 21.33
N ASP A 639 15.92 -27.01 22.09
CA ASP A 639 15.90 -27.24 23.53
C ASP A 639 15.31 -26.03 24.24
N ARG A 640 14.13 -26.23 24.85
CA ARG A 640 13.41 -25.18 25.60
C ARG A 640 14.23 -24.61 26.75
N LEU A 641 15.10 -25.41 27.35
CA LEU A 641 15.86 -25.04 28.55
C LEU A 641 17.19 -24.36 28.23
N HIS A 642 17.49 -24.14 26.95
CA HIS A 642 18.71 -23.49 26.52
C HIS A 642 18.55 -21.96 26.50
N HIS A 643 19.30 -21.28 27.38
CA HIS A 643 19.27 -19.82 27.57
C HIS A 643 20.66 -19.19 27.58
N GLU A 644 21.65 -19.83 26.97
CA GLU A 644 22.98 -19.21 26.84
C GLU A 644 22.91 -18.08 25.80
N PRO A 645 23.36 -16.86 26.12
CA PRO A 645 23.32 -15.74 25.17
C PRO A 645 24.19 -15.99 23.93
N GLU A 646 23.60 -15.76 22.75
CA GLU A 646 24.29 -15.78 21.47
C GLU A 646 24.64 -14.37 21.03
N THR A 647 25.91 -14.15 20.64
CA THR A 647 26.36 -12.87 20.08
C THR A 647 26.75 -13.06 18.63
N PHE A 648 26.13 -12.28 17.74
CA PHE A 648 26.34 -12.35 16.30
C PHE A 648 26.44 -10.97 15.68
N ASP A 649 27.10 -10.90 14.53
CA ASP A 649 27.22 -9.68 13.74
C ASP A 649 26.17 -9.71 12.60
N LEU A 650 25.39 -8.63 12.48
CA LEU A 650 24.53 -8.33 11.35
C LEU A 650 25.26 -7.35 10.42
N LEU A 651 25.38 -7.71 9.15
CA LEU A 651 26.04 -6.89 8.14
C LEU A 651 25.01 -6.05 7.40
N VAL A 652 24.99 -4.73 7.60
CA VAL A 652 24.02 -3.82 6.97
C VAL A 652 24.75 -2.90 5.99
N PRO A 653 24.53 -3.02 4.67
CA PRO A 653 25.10 -2.11 3.69
C PRO A 653 24.67 -0.66 3.96
N ASP A 654 25.59 0.30 3.83
CA ASP A 654 25.29 1.72 4.07
C ASP A 654 24.23 2.25 3.09
N ALA A 655 24.11 1.63 1.91
CA ALA A 655 23.09 1.96 0.91
C ALA A 655 21.65 1.69 1.39
N LEU A 656 21.46 0.78 2.36
CA LEU A 656 20.15 0.51 2.96
C LEU A 656 19.90 1.36 4.22
N ILE A 657 20.91 2.09 4.69
CA ILE A 657 20.77 3.00 5.84
C ILE A 657 20.32 4.37 5.31
N PRO A 658 19.19 4.93 5.81
CA PRO A 658 18.73 6.23 5.38
C PRO A 658 19.81 7.32 5.57
N SER A 659 20.10 8.06 4.50
CA SER A 659 21.06 9.16 4.52
C SER A 659 20.45 10.41 5.17
N GLY A 660 21.04 10.89 6.27
CA GLY A 660 20.55 12.07 7.01
C GLY A 660 21.31 12.31 8.33
N THR A 661 21.25 13.52 8.87
CA THR A 661 21.94 13.89 10.12
C THR A 661 21.26 13.39 11.40
N ASP A 662 20.04 12.83 11.30
CA ASP A 662 19.19 12.43 12.43
C ASP A 662 18.83 10.93 12.41
N THR A 663 19.68 10.07 11.83
CA THR A 663 19.45 8.61 11.82
C THR A 663 19.68 8.01 13.20
N SER A 664 18.62 7.40 13.74
CA SER A 664 18.63 6.74 15.06
C SER A 664 18.56 5.23 14.91
N PHE A 665 19.22 4.52 15.82
CA PHE A 665 19.16 3.07 15.94
C PHE A 665 18.34 2.74 17.19
N LEU A 666 17.10 2.30 16.98
CA LEU A 666 16.17 1.94 18.03
C LEU A 666 15.81 0.44 17.92
N ALA A 667 15.30 -0.13 19.00
CA ALA A 667 14.91 -1.53 19.06
C ALA A 667 13.72 -1.77 20.00
N VAL A 668 12.95 -2.82 19.72
CA VAL A 668 12.15 -3.53 20.72
C VAL A 668 12.65 -4.96 20.85
N ARG A 669 12.60 -5.51 22.06
CA ARG A 669 12.95 -6.90 22.36
C ARG A 669 11.73 -7.65 22.87
N TYR A 670 11.65 -8.95 22.59
CA TYR A 670 10.64 -9.84 23.14
C TYR A 670 11.28 -11.13 23.59
N GLY A 671 11.39 -11.28 24.90
CA GLY A 671 12.09 -12.36 25.59
C GLY A 671 11.34 -12.81 26.84
N GLN A 672 11.90 -13.78 27.55
CA GLN A 672 11.26 -14.34 28.74
C GLN A 672 11.03 -13.30 29.85
N THR A 673 11.88 -12.29 29.94
CA THR A 673 11.86 -11.30 31.03
C THR A 673 10.83 -10.19 30.84
N ASN A 674 10.31 -9.99 29.63
CA ASN A 674 9.43 -8.87 29.31
C ASN A 674 8.10 -9.25 28.63
N ALA A 675 7.94 -10.50 28.17
CA ALA A 675 6.68 -10.96 27.60
C ALA A 675 5.57 -11.02 28.68
N PRO A 676 4.35 -10.53 28.40
CA PRO A 676 3.26 -10.45 29.38
C PRO A 676 2.83 -11.81 29.92
N HIS A 677 2.77 -12.85 29.09
CA HIS A 677 2.37 -14.21 29.52
C HIS A 677 3.37 -14.85 30.49
N TRP A 678 4.65 -14.48 30.39
CA TRP A 678 5.65 -14.92 31.37
C TRP A 678 5.45 -14.26 32.74
N LEU A 679 5.11 -12.97 32.75
CA LEU A 679 4.74 -12.28 33.98
C LEU A 679 3.50 -12.91 34.63
N MET A 680 2.46 -13.24 33.84
CA MET A 680 1.27 -13.92 34.33
C MET A 680 1.58 -15.31 34.88
N ARG A 681 2.37 -16.12 34.17
CA ARG A 681 2.73 -17.47 34.63
C ARG A 681 3.45 -17.41 35.98
N ARG A 682 4.40 -16.49 36.14
CA ARG A 682 5.12 -16.29 37.41
C ARG A 682 4.17 -15.83 38.51
N ASP A 683 3.31 -14.85 38.25
CA ASP A 683 2.34 -14.38 39.24
C ASP A 683 1.39 -15.51 39.69
N LEU A 684 0.96 -16.39 38.77
CA LEU A 684 0.17 -17.58 39.09
C LEU A 684 0.95 -18.60 39.92
N GLU A 685 2.21 -18.86 39.57
CA GLU A 685 3.06 -19.80 40.29
C GLU A 685 3.36 -19.33 41.71
N ASP A 686 3.69 -18.04 41.88
CA ASP A 686 3.99 -17.42 43.18
C ASP A 686 2.78 -17.48 44.13
N GLU A 687 1.55 -17.39 43.60
CA GLU A 687 0.30 -17.50 44.36
C GLU A 687 -0.23 -18.95 44.48
N GLY A 688 0.44 -19.93 43.87
CA GLY A 688 -0.02 -21.33 43.85
C GLY A 688 -1.33 -21.54 43.07
N LEU A 689 -1.57 -20.69 42.07
CA LEU A 689 -2.77 -20.63 41.22
C LEU A 689 -2.53 -21.15 39.79
N LEU A 690 -1.30 -21.54 39.46
CA LEU A 690 -0.93 -22.13 38.17
C LEU A 690 -1.50 -23.54 38.02
N ASP A 691 -2.07 -23.83 36.84
CA ASP A 691 -2.56 -25.17 36.50
C ASP A 691 -1.45 -26.24 36.65
N GLY A 692 -1.84 -27.41 37.15
CA GLY A 692 -0.91 -28.48 37.49
C GLY A 692 -0.12 -29.03 36.30
N ASP A 693 -0.71 -29.07 35.11
CA ASP A 693 -0.04 -29.59 33.91
C ASP A 693 1.05 -28.60 33.44
N PHE A 694 0.81 -27.30 33.56
CA PHE A 694 1.78 -26.25 33.25
C PHE A 694 2.83 -26.06 34.35
N ALA A 695 2.50 -26.38 35.61
CA ALA A 695 3.45 -26.44 36.71
C ALA A 695 4.41 -27.63 36.59
N ALA A 696 3.95 -28.75 36.01
CA ALA A 696 4.73 -29.97 35.83
C ALA A 696 5.81 -29.88 34.74
N ILE A 697 5.66 -28.96 33.78
CA ILE A 697 6.60 -28.76 32.68
C ILE A 697 7.32 -27.42 32.89
N PRO A 698 8.62 -27.43 33.23
CA PRO A 698 9.40 -26.21 33.38
C PRO A 698 9.26 -25.32 32.14
N GLU A 699 9.02 -24.04 32.39
CA GLU A 699 9.02 -23.02 31.35
C GLU A 699 7.97 -23.19 30.23
N GLN A 700 6.97 -24.03 30.45
CA GLN A 700 5.84 -24.17 29.55
C GLN A 700 4.83 -23.05 29.77
N LEU A 701 4.51 -22.33 28.69
CA LEU A 701 3.39 -21.39 28.65
C LEU A 701 2.19 -22.02 27.95
N GLY A 702 1.00 -21.68 28.42
CA GLY A 702 -0.28 -21.98 27.78
C GLY A 702 -1.03 -20.68 27.48
N SER A 703 -2.21 -20.81 26.84
CA SER A 703 -3.19 -19.73 26.90
C SER A 703 -3.54 -19.44 28.37
N ILE A 704 -4.09 -18.26 28.65
CA ILE A 704 -4.55 -17.90 30.00
C ILE A 704 -5.53 -18.96 30.52
N GLY A 705 -6.42 -19.47 29.67
CA GLY A 705 -7.31 -20.58 30.00
C GLY A 705 -6.58 -21.89 30.33
N GLY A 706 -5.48 -22.20 29.63
CA GLY A 706 -4.64 -23.37 29.89
C GLY A 706 -3.87 -23.25 31.21
N MET A 707 -3.24 -22.10 31.48
CA MET A 707 -2.47 -21.89 32.71
C MET A 707 -3.32 -21.71 33.97
N THR A 708 -4.64 -21.61 33.83
CA THR A 708 -5.58 -21.43 34.96
C THR A 708 -6.54 -22.61 35.05
N SER A 709 -7.67 -22.52 34.35
CA SER A 709 -8.62 -23.61 34.17
C SER A 709 -9.56 -23.30 33.00
N THR A 710 -10.32 -24.29 32.53
CA THR A 710 -11.38 -24.08 31.52
C THR A 710 -12.62 -23.41 32.10
N ASN A 711 -12.76 -23.35 33.44
CA ASN A 711 -13.90 -22.70 34.10
C ASN A 711 -13.89 -21.18 33.85
N MET A 712 -15.00 -20.64 33.36
CA MET A 712 -15.10 -19.23 32.97
C MET A 712 -14.94 -18.24 34.15
N PHE A 713 -15.25 -18.65 35.38
CA PHE A 713 -15.16 -17.81 36.59
C PHE A 713 -14.24 -18.43 37.64
N ASP A 714 -13.00 -18.68 37.23
CA ASP A 714 -11.97 -19.30 38.05
C ASP A 714 -11.23 -18.26 38.93
N PRO A 715 -10.88 -18.56 40.19
CA PRO A 715 -10.13 -17.65 41.06
C PRO A 715 -8.81 -17.17 40.45
N SER A 716 -8.11 -18.03 39.71
CA SER A 716 -6.86 -17.67 39.02
C SER A 716 -7.09 -16.62 37.93
N LYS A 717 -8.24 -16.68 37.23
CA LYS A 717 -8.63 -15.66 36.24
C LYS A 717 -9.03 -14.33 36.89
N GLU A 718 -9.72 -14.38 38.03
CA GLU A 718 -10.02 -13.16 38.80
C GLU A 718 -8.74 -12.46 39.28
N PHE A 719 -7.78 -13.25 39.78
CA PHE A 719 -6.46 -12.77 40.19
C PHE A 719 -5.72 -12.09 39.02
N LEU A 720 -5.66 -12.72 37.84
CA LEU A 720 -5.09 -12.08 36.65
C LEU A 720 -5.87 -10.81 36.26
N GLY A 721 -7.19 -10.82 36.38
CA GLY A 721 -8.04 -9.66 36.12
C GLY A 721 -7.75 -8.48 37.04
N ASP A 722 -7.44 -8.73 38.31
CA ASP A 722 -7.05 -7.69 39.28
C ASP A 722 -5.73 -7.00 38.92
N ARG A 723 -4.85 -7.72 38.21
CA ARG A 723 -3.53 -7.27 37.78
C ARG A 723 -3.46 -6.87 36.31
N LEU A 724 -4.59 -6.82 35.60
CA LEU A 724 -4.65 -6.59 34.14
C LEU A 724 -3.86 -5.35 33.68
N THR A 725 -3.87 -4.28 34.49
CA THR A 725 -3.12 -3.05 34.18
C THR A 725 -1.61 -3.32 34.09
N GLU A 726 -1.05 -4.18 34.95
CA GLU A 726 0.37 -4.54 34.94
C GLU A 726 0.74 -5.32 33.67
N TYR A 727 -0.13 -6.24 33.25
CA TYR A 727 0.06 -7.02 32.02
C TYR A 727 -0.07 -6.14 30.76
N HIS A 728 -1.03 -5.21 30.73
CA HIS A 728 -1.14 -4.22 29.66
C HIS A 728 0.05 -3.27 29.60
N ASP A 729 0.63 -2.89 30.74
CA ASP A 729 1.87 -2.13 30.77
C ASP A 729 3.07 -2.95 30.29
N ALA A 730 3.12 -4.27 30.55
CA ALA A 730 4.12 -5.16 29.98
C ALA A 730 4.01 -5.23 28.45
N VAL A 731 2.80 -5.39 27.90
CA VAL A 731 2.54 -5.31 26.44
C VAL A 731 3.05 -3.98 25.87
N ARG A 732 2.70 -2.86 26.51
CA ARG A 732 3.14 -1.54 26.05
C ARG A 732 4.66 -1.41 26.04
N ARG A 733 5.35 -1.87 27.09
CA ARG A 733 6.83 -1.85 27.16
C ARG A 733 7.45 -2.70 26.05
N ALA A 734 6.91 -3.89 25.80
CA ALA A 734 7.35 -4.77 24.72
C ALA A 734 7.16 -4.17 23.30
N LEU A 735 6.30 -3.16 23.17
CA LEU A 735 6.04 -2.40 21.93
C LEU A 735 6.54 -0.94 22.01
N THR A 736 7.46 -0.61 22.91
CA THR A 736 8.03 0.74 23.00
C THR A 736 9.47 0.71 22.50
N LEU A 737 9.73 1.37 21.36
CA LEU A 737 11.09 1.52 20.83
C LEU A 737 11.99 2.21 21.86
N ALA A 738 13.15 1.64 22.09
CA ALA A 738 14.22 2.16 22.93
C ALA A 738 15.53 2.25 22.14
N PRO A 739 16.53 3.03 22.57
CA PRO A 739 17.85 3.02 21.93
C PRO A 739 18.39 1.59 21.81
N PHE A 740 18.94 1.25 20.64
CA PHE A 740 19.60 -0.03 20.43
C PHE A 740 20.76 -0.18 21.42
N ASP A 741 20.81 -1.33 22.09
CA ASP A 741 21.73 -1.64 23.19
C ASP A 741 22.95 -2.48 22.76
N GLY A 742 23.07 -2.81 21.47
CA GLY A 742 24.23 -3.48 20.90
C GLY A 742 25.35 -2.51 20.48
N THR A 743 26.29 -3.00 19.67
CA THR A 743 27.45 -2.21 19.22
C THR A 743 27.36 -1.92 17.73
N LEU A 744 27.62 -0.68 17.33
CA LEU A 744 27.72 -0.24 15.93
C LEU A 744 29.20 -0.12 15.57
N ILE A 745 29.61 -0.74 14.47
CA ILE A 745 30.97 -0.68 13.96
C ILE A 745 30.87 -0.22 12.50
N GLU A 746 31.31 1.01 12.24
CA GLU A 746 31.36 1.57 10.89
C GLU A 746 32.54 0.98 10.12
N GLU A 747 32.25 0.45 8.94
CA GLU A 747 33.20 -0.11 7.99
C GLU A 747 32.97 0.55 6.61
N ALA A 748 33.89 0.38 5.66
CA ALA A 748 33.77 1.08 4.38
C ALA A 748 32.57 0.54 3.57
N GLY A 749 31.48 1.31 3.48
CA GLY A 749 30.27 0.96 2.71
C GLY A 749 29.31 0.03 3.47
N MET A 750 29.56 -0.23 4.75
CA MET A 750 28.77 -1.13 5.58
C MET A 750 28.81 -0.71 7.05
N THR A 751 27.70 -0.88 7.73
CA THR A 751 27.60 -0.80 9.17
C THR A 751 27.36 -2.19 9.75
N ARG A 752 28.26 -2.63 10.63
CA ARG A 752 28.13 -3.90 11.34
C ARG A 752 27.46 -3.68 12.69
N LEU A 753 26.33 -4.35 12.90
CA LEU A 753 25.59 -4.32 14.17
C LEU A 753 25.87 -5.61 14.94
N ARG A 754 26.56 -5.49 16.07
CA ARG A 754 26.77 -6.61 16.99
C ARG A 754 25.59 -6.71 17.94
N VAL A 755 24.87 -7.83 17.86
CA VAL A 755 23.65 -8.10 18.62
C VAL A 755 23.89 -9.29 19.55
N THR A 756 23.36 -9.21 20.77
CA THR A 756 23.28 -10.35 21.70
C THR A 756 21.82 -10.68 21.99
N LEU A 757 21.43 -11.94 21.81
CA LEU A 757 20.10 -12.48 22.09
C LEU A 757 20.20 -13.73 22.97
N THR A 758 19.30 -13.88 23.94
CA THR A 758 19.19 -15.09 24.76
C THR A 758 18.04 -15.96 24.25
N PRO A 759 18.28 -17.15 23.66
CA PRO A 759 17.21 -17.98 23.14
C PRO A 759 16.20 -18.38 24.24
N PRO A 760 14.88 -18.38 23.94
CA PRO A 760 14.25 -17.72 22.80
C PRO A 760 14.11 -16.21 23.03
N GLU A 761 14.60 -15.40 22.10
CA GLU A 761 14.41 -13.94 22.11
C GLU A 761 14.34 -13.40 20.68
N CYS A 762 13.49 -12.38 20.49
CA CYS A 762 13.41 -11.58 19.27
C CYS A 762 13.88 -10.16 19.53
N ILE A 763 14.44 -9.53 18.50
CA ILE A 763 14.69 -8.09 18.43
C ILE A 763 14.15 -7.55 17.11
N VAL A 764 13.47 -6.40 17.15
CA VAL A 764 13.10 -5.64 15.95
C VAL A 764 13.83 -4.32 16.01
N LEU A 765 14.79 -4.14 15.11
CA LEU A 765 15.60 -2.94 14.94
C LEU A 765 14.88 -1.96 14.01
N TYR A 766 14.95 -0.69 14.36
CA TYR A 766 14.52 0.44 13.54
C TYR A 766 15.72 1.36 13.31
N ILE A 767 16.04 1.60 12.05
CA ILE A 767 17.11 2.51 11.62
C ILE A 767 16.47 3.60 10.78
N GLY A 768 16.41 4.83 11.30
CA GLY A 768 15.75 5.95 10.63
C GLY A 768 15.49 7.14 11.55
N PRO A 769 14.75 8.16 11.10
CA PRO A 769 14.46 9.34 11.92
C PRO A 769 13.48 9.01 13.04
N GLU A 770 13.70 9.53 14.26
CA GLU A 770 12.71 9.35 15.32
C GLU A 770 11.38 10.01 14.97
N THR A 771 10.26 9.31 15.26
CA THR A 771 8.90 9.80 14.97
C THR A 771 7.97 9.56 16.15
N THR A 772 6.89 10.35 16.22
CA THR A 772 5.79 10.15 17.16
C THR A 772 4.89 8.98 16.77
N GLY A 773 3.92 8.63 17.62
CA GLY A 773 2.93 7.59 17.34
C GLY A 773 2.07 7.81 16.10
N HIS A 774 1.89 9.05 15.63
CA HIS A 774 1.21 9.37 14.36
C HIS A 774 2.17 9.47 13.16
N GLY A 775 3.47 9.20 13.36
CA GLY A 775 4.49 9.20 12.31
C GLY A 775 5.11 10.57 12.02
N THR A 776 4.88 11.58 12.86
CA THR A 776 5.50 12.90 12.73
C THR A 776 6.95 12.85 13.22
N PRO A 777 7.95 13.27 12.42
CA PRO A 777 9.34 13.28 12.85
C PRO A 777 9.56 14.18 14.07
N HIS A 778 10.35 13.71 15.04
CA HIS A 778 10.79 14.52 16.19
C HIS A 778 11.53 15.77 15.71
N ALA A 779 12.43 15.61 14.74
CA ALA A 779 13.12 16.73 14.09
C ALA A 779 12.15 17.78 13.52
N TRP A 780 11.05 17.33 12.88
CA TRP A 780 10.03 18.26 12.37
C TRP A 780 9.32 19.01 13.51
N LEU A 781 9.03 18.35 14.64
CA LEU A 781 8.47 19.02 15.81
C LEU A 781 9.47 19.99 16.44
N ASP A 782 10.76 19.65 16.47
CA ASP A 782 11.82 20.53 16.98
C ASP A 782 12.05 21.74 16.09
N ASP A 783 12.01 21.59 14.77
CA ASP A 783 12.08 22.68 13.79
C ASP A 783 10.97 23.71 13.99
N HIS A 784 9.81 23.28 14.52
CA HIS A 784 8.68 24.15 14.87
C HIS A 784 8.69 24.56 16.36
N GLY A 785 9.74 24.23 17.11
CA GLY A 785 9.90 24.56 18.53
C GLY A 785 8.91 23.84 19.46
N LEU A 786 8.34 22.72 19.02
CA LEU A 786 7.30 21.98 19.73
C LEU A 786 7.84 20.84 20.60
N GLY A 787 9.05 20.35 20.39
CA GLY A 787 9.63 19.25 21.17
C GLY A 787 9.72 19.52 22.67
N VAL A 788 9.86 20.78 23.07
CA VAL A 788 9.87 21.22 24.49
C VAL A 788 8.57 20.90 25.25
N ARG A 789 7.47 20.62 24.53
CA ARG A 789 6.17 20.22 25.10
C ARG A 789 6.05 18.71 25.33
N GLY A 790 7.06 17.95 24.92
CA GLY A 790 7.03 16.50 24.77
C GLY A 790 6.36 16.11 23.45
N TYR A 791 7.07 15.33 22.64
CA TYR A 791 6.67 15.04 21.24
C TYR A 791 5.25 14.52 21.09
N ARG A 792 4.85 13.54 21.91
CA ARG A 792 3.48 12.97 21.85
C ARG A 792 2.38 13.99 22.14
N ALA A 793 2.60 14.88 23.11
CA ALA A 793 1.60 15.87 23.50
C ALA A 793 1.51 16.99 22.46
N ALA A 794 2.66 17.43 21.92
CA ALA A 794 2.72 18.37 20.82
C ALA A 794 2.00 17.85 19.57
N ASP A 795 2.31 16.60 19.20
CA ASP A 795 1.81 15.95 18.00
C ASP A 795 0.28 15.83 17.95
N ALA A 796 -0.34 15.50 19.08
CA ALA A 796 -1.79 15.34 19.20
C ALA A 796 -2.57 16.65 19.42
N ALA A 797 -1.89 17.77 19.65
CA ALA A 797 -2.52 19.05 19.98
C ALA A 797 -2.74 19.92 18.73
N ASP A 798 -3.85 20.66 18.73
CA ASP A 798 -4.05 21.84 17.88
C ASP A 798 -3.37 23.03 18.56
N ILE A 799 -2.16 23.34 18.10
CA ILE A 799 -1.24 24.26 18.78
C ILE A 799 -1.62 25.73 18.53
N ASP A 800 -2.14 26.05 17.36
CA ASP A 800 -2.43 27.42 16.93
C ASP A 800 -3.94 27.77 16.86
N GLY A 801 -4.81 26.78 17.12
CA GLY A 801 -6.26 26.94 17.28
C GLY A 801 -7.01 26.99 15.94
N ASP A 802 -6.49 26.33 14.90
CA ASP A 802 -7.11 26.27 13.58
C ASP A 802 -7.94 24.99 13.32
N ARG A 803 -7.99 24.10 14.33
CA ARG A 803 -8.66 22.78 14.38
C ARG A 803 -7.89 21.64 13.72
N PHE A 804 -6.64 21.84 13.32
CA PHE A 804 -5.75 20.77 12.92
C PHE A 804 -4.79 20.45 14.06
N ALA A 805 -4.67 19.16 14.40
CA ALA A 805 -3.61 18.72 15.29
C ALA A 805 -2.28 18.68 14.51
N ALA A 806 -1.15 18.90 15.17
CA ALA A 806 0.17 18.99 14.52
C ALA A 806 0.49 17.78 13.61
N TRP A 807 0.06 16.56 13.95
CA TRP A 807 0.23 15.40 13.06
C TRP A 807 -0.54 15.51 11.74
N LYS A 808 -1.76 16.08 11.76
CA LYS A 808 -2.56 16.33 10.55
C LYS A 808 -1.88 17.39 9.70
N GLU A 809 -1.25 18.37 10.34
CA GLU A 809 -0.49 19.42 9.69
C GLU A 809 0.78 18.91 9.05
N TYR A 810 1.51 18.00 9.71
CA TYR A 810 2.65 17.32 9.10
C TYR A 810 2.26 16.57 7.82
N ILE A 811 1.14 15.83 7.86
CA ILE A 811 0.60 15.15 6.67
C ILE A 811 0.22 16.16 5.59
N ALA A 812 -0.48 17.23 5.95
CA ALA A 812 -0.90 18.28 5.02
C ALA A 812 0.25 19.11 4.47
N GLY A 813 1.36 19.18 5.20
CA GLY A 813 2.48 20.07 4.93
C GLY A 813 2.25 21.51 5.37
N THR A 814 1.52 21.71 6.47
CA THR A 814 1.21 23.03 7.04
C THR A 814 2.04 23.32 8.29
N ASP A 815 2.01 24.58 8.74
CA ASP A 815 2.84 25.06 9.86
C ASP A 815 2.01 25.07 11.13
N PRO A 816 2.28 24.18 12.11
CA PRO A 816 1.48 24.01 13.31
C PRO A 816 1.56 25.16 14.31
N THR A 817 2.32 26.20 14.01
CA THR A 817 2.42 27.40 14.85
C THR A 817 1.70 28.60 14.23
N ASN A 818 1.10 28.42 13.05
CA ASN A 818 0.51 29.49 12.27
C ASN A 818 -0.88 29.11 11.77
N ARG A 819 -1.91 29.59 12.49
CA ARG A 819 -3.33 29.32 12.24
C ARG A 819 -3.88 29.67 10.84
N TYR A 820 -3.08 30.36 10.03
CA TYR A 820 -3.39 30.71 8.64
C TYR A 820 -2.79 29.72 7.63
N SER A 821 -1.80 28.92 8.04
CA SER A 821 -1.21 27.82 7.31
C SER A 821 -2.04 26.56 7.53
N ARG A 822 -3.05 26.32 6.69
CA ARG A 822 -3.92 25.15 6.86
C ARG A 822 -4.44 24.59 5.56
N LEU A 823 -4.69 23.28 5.51
CA LEU A 823 -5.28 22.67 4.34
C LEU A 823 -6.74 23.10 4.23
N ARG A 824 -7.04 23.90 3.21
CA ARG A 824 -8.38 24.41 2.96
C ARG A 824 -8.67 24.46 1.48
N LEU A 825 -9.80 23.85 1.11
CA LEU A 825 -10.37 24.00 -0.22
C LEU A 825 -11.05 25.38 -0.34
N SER A 826 -10.62 26.16 -1.31
CA SER A 826 -11.11 27.52 -1.56
C SER A 826 -11.73 27.60 -2.95
N PRO A 827 -13.05 27.87 -3.08
CA PRO A 827 -13.67 28.05 -4.38
C PRO A 827 -13.24 29.38 -5.00
N ARG A 828 -13.10 29.39 -6.32
CA ARG A 828 -12.82 30.56 -7.14
C ARG A 828 -13.84 30.58 -8.28
N ARG A 829 -14.61 31.67 -8.37
CA ARG A 829 -15.51 31.91 -9.49
C ARG A 829 -14.73 32.56 -10.62
N GLN A 830 -14.71 31.93 -11.79
CA GLN A 830 -14.12 32.51 -12.99
C GLN A 830 -15.15 33.31 -13.79
N THR A 831 -14.66 34.26 -14.59
CA THR A 831 -15.47 35.05 -15.53
C THR A 831 -16.04 34.12 -16.60
N GLY A 832 -17.35 33.87 -16.57
CA GLY A 832 -18.01 32.92 -17.49
C GLY A 832 -18.81 31.80 -16.81
N GLY A 833 -18.75 31.68 -15.47
CA GLY A 833 -19.60 30.76 -14.71
C GLY A 833 -18.98 29.39 -14.41
N SER A 834 -17.72 29.12 -14.80
CA SER A 834 -16.99 27.92 -14.38
C SER A 834 -16.52 28.04 -12.92
N LEU A 835 -16.62 26.92 -12.20
CA LEU A 835 -16.07 26.76 -10.84
C LEU A 835 -14.64 26.23 -10.94
N SER A 836 -13.69 26.84 -10.25
CA SER A 836 -12.42 26.20 -9.89
C SER A 836 -12.26 26.16 -8.38
N VAL A 837 -11.51 25.19 -7.87
CA VAL A 837 -11.15 25.11 -6.45
C VAL A 837 -9.63 25.08 -6.32
N ARG A 838 -9.11 25.72 -5.29
CA ARG A 838 -7.68 25.76 -5.00
C ARG A 838 -7.39 25.47 -3.54
N TRP A 839 -6.22 24.94 -3.25
CA TRP A 839 -5.76 24.69 -1.89
C TRP A 839 -4.23 24.85 -1.81
N PRO A 840 -3.71 25.22 -0.63
CA PRO A 840 -2.27 25.20 -0.39
C PRO A 840 -1.77 23.75 -0.43
N ALA A 841 -0.62 23.55 -1.06
CA ALA A 841 0.01 22.26 -1.21
C ALA A 841 1.53 22.38 -1.03
N ILE A 842 2.19 21.27 -0.71
CA ILE A 842 3.65 21.15 -0.70
C ILE A 842 4.08 19.87 -1.42
N THR A 843 5.35 19.80 -1.83
CA THR A 843 5.91 18.60 -2.46
C THR A 843 5.94 17.41 -1.50
N GLY A 844 5.91 16.19 -2.05
CA GLY A 844 5.95 14.96 -1.26
C GLY A 844 4.63 14.62 -0.57
N ARG A 845 3.49 15.08 -1.14
CA ARG A 845 2.12 14.72 -0.75
C ARG A 845 1.29 14.34 -1.97
N ARG A 846 0.31 13.47 -1.79
CA ARG A 846 -0.71 13.15 -2.78
C ARG A 846 -2.07 13.64 -2.31
N TYR A 847 -2.71 14.46 -3.12
CA TYR A 847 -4.02 15.03 -2.88
C TYR A 847 -5.08 14.30 -3.72
N ARG A 848 -6.30 14.21 -3.19
CA ARG A 848 -7.48 13.72 -3.89
C ARG A 848 -8.65 14.68 -3.68
N ILE A 849 -9.48 14.84 -4.71
CA ILE A 849 -10.73 15.58 -4.62
C ILE A 849 -11.86 14.57 -4.70
N GLU A 850 -12.80 14.69 -3.77
CA GLU A 850 -13.99 13.87 -3.70
C GLU A 850 -15.24 14.74 -3.86
N HIS A 851 -16.29 14.17 -4.44
CA HIS A 851 -17.56 14.81 -4.68
C HIS A 851 -18.71 13.98 -4.09
N ALA A 852 -19.71 14.66 -3.55
CA ALA A 852 -20.98 14.09 -3.14
C ALA A 852 -22.13 15.04 -3.52
N ALA A 853 -23.30 14.48 -3.85
CA ALA A 853 -24.49 15.29 -4.15
C ALA A 853 -25.02 16.02 -2.90
N GLU A 854 -24.92 15.36 -1.73
CA GLU A 854 -25.31 15.88 -0.43
C GLU A 854 -24.13 15.75 0.55
N VAL A 855 -24.06 16.63 1.56
CA VAL A 855 -22.90 16.68 2.47
C VAL A 855 -22.72 15.38 3.26
N ASP A 856 -23.83 14.72 3.58
CA ASP A 856 -23.88 13.44 4.31
C ASP A 856 -24.06 12.23 3.36
N GLY A 857 -23.87 12.43 2.04
CA GLY A 857 -24.01 11.39 1.02
C GLY A 857 -22.75 10.57 0.78
N VAL A 858 -22.80 9.67 -0.22
CA VAL A 858 -21.64 8.89 -0.66
C VAL A 858 -20.65 9.79 -1.37
N TRP A 859 -19.40 9.80 -0.89
CA TRP A 859 -18.29 10.55 -1.47
C TRP A 859 -17.50 9.68 -2.45
N SER A 860 -17.36 10.13 -3.69
CA SER A 860 -16.55 9.46 -4.70
C SER A 860 -15.39 10.33 -5.16
N ALA A 861 -14.23 9.72 -5.43
CA ALA A 861 -13.06 10.44 -5.93
C ALA A 861 -13.31 10.92 -7.37
N VAL A 862 -13.17 12.22 -7.60
CA VAL A 862 -13.26 12.86 -8.93
C VAL A 862 -11.90 13.31 -9.45
N ALA A 863 -10.89 13.37 -8.58
CA ALA A 863 -9.49 13.49 -8.94
C ALA A 863 -8.62 12.82 -7.86
N SER A 864 -7.51 12.22 -8.25
CA SER A 864 -6.63 11.49 -7.33
C SER A 864 -5.16 11.67 -7.71
N ASN A 865 -4.27 11.36 -6.77
CA ASN A 865 -2.81 11.42 -6.96
C ASN A 865 -2.31 12.77 -7.48
N LEU A 866 -3.01 13.86 -7.13
CA LEU A 866 -2.57 15.22 -7.45
C LEU A 866 -1.34 15.54 -6.60
N THR A 867 -0.29 16.06 -7.21
CA THR A 867 0.96 16.43 -6.53
C THR A 867 1.32 17.88 -6.83
N LEU A 868 2.10 18.48 -5.94
CA LEU A 868 2.76 19.75 -6.17
C LEU A 868 4.24 19.48 -6.44
N THR A 869 4.82 20.22 -7.38
CA THR A 869 6.23 20.09 -7.75
C THR A 869 7.15 21.24 -7.29
N PRO A 870 6.74 22.52 -7.20
CA PRO A 870 7.51 23.47 -6.38
C PRO A 870 7.37 23.11 -4.89
N PRO A 871 8.39 23.38 -4.04
CA PRO A 871 8.42 22.94 -2.65
C PRO A 871 7.15 23.29 -1.86
N ALA A 872 6.55 24.45 -2.15
CA ALA A 872 5.26 24.89 -1.64
C ALA A 872 4.54 25.78 -2.66
N GLY A 873 3.20 25.81 -2.61
CA GLY A 873 2.39 26.56 -3.57
C GLY A 873 0.89 26.28 -3.42
N GLU A 874 0.11 26.54 -4.47
CA GLU A 874 -1.30 26.16 -4.54
C GLU A 874 -1.52 25.21 -5.72
N ILE A 875 -2.33 24.17 -5.52
CA ILE A 875 -2.90 23.41 -6.62
C ILE A 875 -4.28 23.99 -6.91
N GLU A 876 -4.54 24.32 -8.17
CA GLU A 876 -5.87 24.68 -8.69
C GLU A 876 -6.40 23.53 -9.54
N TRP A 877 -7.63 23.10 -9.25
CA TRP A 877 -8.34 22.05 -9.98
C TRP A 877 -9.73 22.55 -10.38
N SER A 878 -10.15 22.23 -11.60
CA SER A 878 -11.48 22.55 -12.10
C SER A 878 -12.23 21.25 -12.44
N PRO A 879 -13.47 21.07 -11.99
CA PRO A 879 -14.28 19.92 -12.37
C PRO A 879 -14.54 19.91 -13.89
N PRO A 880 -14.38 18.76 -14.57
CA PRO A 880 -14.69 18.63 -16.00
C PRO A 880 -16.16 18.91 -16.34
N ASP A 881 -17.06 18.60 -15.40
CA ASP A 881 -18.49 18.90 -15.46
C ASP A 881 -18.94 19.42 -14.08
N PRO A 882 -19.21 20.74 -13.92
CA PRO A 882 -19.59 21.31 -12.63
C PRO A 882 -21.03 20.91 -12.25
N SER A 883 -21.21 19.72 -11.68
CA SER A 883 -22.46 19.31 -11.05
C SER A 883 -22.75 20.11 -9.77
N SER A 884 -24.03 20.29 -9.45
CA SER A 884 -24.42 20.78 -8.12
C SER A 884 -24.06 19.74 -7.07
N GLY A 885 -23.29 20.11 -6.05
CA GLY A 885 -22.88 19.21 -4.99
C GLY A 885 -21.82 19.81 -4.07
N PHE A 886 -21.20 18.95 -3.28
CA PHE A 886 -20.16 19.27 -2.30
C PHE A 886 -18.83 18.66 -2.74
N TYR A 887 -17.75 19.41 -2.54
CA TYR A 887 -16.39 18.94 -2.79
C TYR A 887 -15.59 18.96 -1.50
N ARG A 888 -14.74 17.95 -1.30
CA ARG A 888 -13.75 17.93 -0.21
C ARG A 888 -12.40 17.49 -0.74
N ILE A 889 -11.36 17.84 0.03
CA ILE A 889 -9.98 17.48 -0.28
C ILE A 889 -9.44 16.52 0.76
N GLY A 890 -8.85 15.43 0.28
CA GLY A 890 -8.00 14.55 1.06
C GLY A 890 -6.54 14.81 0.72
N VAL A 891 -5.67 14.74 1.73
CA VAL A 891 -4.22 14.70 1.58
C VAL A 891 -3.70 13.44 2.24
N ARG A 892 -2.69 12.83 1.65
CA ARG A 892 -1.89 11.80 2.28
C ARG A 892 -0.43 12.01 1.93
N LEU A 893 0.46 11.54 2.80
CA LEU A 893 1.81 11.24 2.36
C LEU A 893 1.73 10.17 1.25
N PRO A 894 2.63 10.17 0.27
CA PRO A 894 2.74 9.09 -0.72
C PRO A 894 2.62 7.76 0.03
N VAL A 895 1.80 6.85 -0.51
CA VAL A 895 1.65 5.52 0.08
C VAL A 895 3.07 4.96 0.21
N ARG A 896 3.46 4.76 1.47
CA ARG A 896 4.73 4.18 1.86
C ARG A 896 4.76 2.72 1.48
#